data_AF-A0A4D8Y4X3-F1
#
_entry.id   AF-A0A4D8Y4X3-F1
#
_cell.length_a   1.000
_cell.length_b   1.000
_cell.length_c   1.000
_cell.angle_alpha   90.00
_cell.angle_beta   90.00
_cell.angle_gamma   90.00
#
_symmetry.space_group_name_H-M   'P 1'
#
loop_
_entity.id
_entity.type
_entity.pdbx_description
1 polymer ?
#
loop_
_entity_poly.entity_id
_entity_poly.type
_entity_poly.pdbx_seq_one_letter_code
_entity_poly.pdbx_strand_id
1 'polypeptide(L)'
;MIMHVGRLYRSENSGDSWKDISDSILAAAHKYAESTHHIDSASIDGLMANPNDKSSVLISTNKLVHFMTDDSGVNWRILQHQDTIHTYIFHPTKGKWGLLSSWTDACDSSKRNTGVCKHMLYLTKDGGKTFQLVSSYVVQFSWGDKKQKQEDRIYFSHFRSKSGHQQRLTLWNTGVDFVYTDDEGSSLHTIVQHGNKFLVSNGYIFVAKVKDAEEQTVTLEVSSDGGQRFKTARLPVDIGEKSYTILDTSEGGVMIQVNHGDDAGPYHAGVGHIYISDEAGVGYSLSLAYNLRNSNGDCEFDKIHSLEGIYIANQRDPYAREERHYLNHKSEYELDEYEYDDDDEEADQTAVGKRHGKSGREASFIRTVITFTKGAIWDYLDAPKVDSLGKPYIGCESKRCYLHLHGLSNYHNFPPFYSSENGLGLIMGTGNVGEYLSYEEEDINTFLSRDGGKTWIEAHKGIYIYEIAAHGDLVVMADMTKRSKQVVFSWNEGQSWYDFDVSDQGIMVENIITDPSSSTTKLMMYGTRGGHSAGLFHLDFTSLNQPSCKGLWAADTSSSDFETWSPSAGGRFTVSGSSSDGCLMGKQTVYTRRKQTSECFNSEQFQHPVEKRNCECTRADFECEIGFIRVIGDVDCQPYDVDKVLTPDEIDCTSSGVFFANAYRKIPGDSCVAGFVPTKVQVPCPSHSRFSGGASLVLVLVVLVFLFTAALSYIDRFPKLRSMFGNLGFESLNYIRYSTIGTAGKKAHQEGDDFIQAAEMDDMDQDAPKLMTYTATSLSKRNTTSGSSPNDLLELGQQQAAPPRPRAADNVPKLQPPSAPKKPDDVL
;
A
#
# COMPACT_ATOMS: atom_id res chain seq x y z
N MET A 1 -8.07 20.82 22.02
CA MET A 1 -8.35 20.08 23.27
C MET A 1 -7.59 18.77 23.21
N ILE A 2 -7.19 18.20 24.35
CA ILE A 2 -6.54 16.88 24.41
C ILE A 2 -7.21 16.04 25.50
N MET A 3 -7.23 14.73 25.27
CA MET A 3 -7.73 13.75 26.24
C MET A 3 -6.56 12.88 26.71
N HIS A 4 -6.42 12.68 28.02
CA HIS A 4 -5.40 11.81 28.59
C HIS A 4 -5.97 11.10 29.83
N VAL A 5 -5.98 9.76 29.81
CA VAL A 5 -6.45 8.90 30.92
C VAL A 5 -7.85 9.32 31.42
N GLY A 6 -8.79 9.47 30.50
CA GLY A 6 -10.19 9.84 30.80
C GLY A 6 -10.41 11.28 31.27
N ARG A 7 -9.36 12.11 31.30
CA ARG A 7 -9.43 13.56 31.59
C ARG A 7 -9.33 14.37 30.30
N LEU A 8 -9.97 15.53 30.30
CA LEU A 8 -10.00 16.46 29.19
C LEU A 8 -9.35 17.79 29.55
N TYR A 9 -8.43 18.22 28.70
CA TYR A 9 -7.72 19.48 28.82
C TYR A 9 -8.02 20.38 27.62
N ARG A 10 -8.18 21.67 27.89
CA ARG A 10 -8.44 22.69 26.87
C ARG A 10 -7.36 23.77 26.95
N SER A 11 -6.85 24.14 25.78
CA SER A 11 -5.95 25.26 25.60
C SER A 11 -6.64 26.34 24.78
N GLU A 12 -6.37 27.61 25.10
CA GLU A 12 -6.84 28.79 24.36
C GLU A 12 -5.70 29.50 23.62
N ASN A 13 -4.47 29.00 23.77
CA ASN A 13 -3.24 29.65 23.30
C ASN A 13 -2.36 28.67 22.52
N SER A 14 -2.97 27.86 21.65
CA SER A 14 -2.27 26.92 20.75
C SER A 14 -1.42 25.85 21.46
N GLY A 15 -1.77 25.50 22.70
CA GLY A 15 -1.09 24.45 23.45
C GLY A 15 0.00 24.93 24.40
N ASP A 16 0.23 26.24 24.50
CA ASP A 16 1.19 26.83 25.45
C ASP A 16 0.75 26.63 26.91
N SER A 17 -0.54 26.77 27.20
CA SER A 17 -1.12 26.45 28.51
C SER A 17 -2.38 25.60 28.40
N TRP A 18 -2.61 24.76 29.41
CA TRP A 18 -3.71 23.81 29.44
C TRP A 18 -4.50 23.93 30.74
N LYS A 19 -5.82 23.97 30.61
CA LYS A 19 -6.78 23.93 31.71
C LYS A 19 -7.47 22.58 31.73
N ASP A 20 -7.46 21.90 32.87
CA ASP A 20 -8.31 20.74 33.10
C ASP A 20 -9.76 21.19 33.22
N ILE A 21 -10.63 20.63 32.37
CA ILE A 21 -12.07 20.93 32.35
C ILE A 21 -12.92 19.71 32.71
N SER A 22 -12.29 18.60 33.10
CA SER A 22 -12.93 17.29 33.34
C SER A 22 -13.97 17.36 34.44
N ASP A 23 -13.61 17.93 35.60
CA ASP A 23 -14.44 17.87 36.81
C ASP A 23 -15.82 18.49 36.59
N SER A 24 -15.90 19.58 35.83
CA SER A 24 -17.17 20.25 35.51
C SER A 24 -18.10 19.39 34.66
N ILE A 25 -17.54 18.64 33.71
CA ILE A 25 -18.27 17.77 32.78
C ILE A 25 -18.69 16.49 33.52
N LEU A 26 -17.76 15.89 34.26
CA LEU A 26 -17.98 14.66 35.01
C LEU A 26 -18.98 14.87 36.16
N ALA A 27 -18.93 16.01 36.86
CA ALA A 27 -19.93 16.32 37.89
C ALA A 27 -21.34 16.46 37.29
N ALA A 28 -21.47 17.06 36.11
CA ALA A 28 -22.75 17.13 35.39
C ALA A 28 -23.23 15.74 34.97
N ALA A 29 -22.32 14.88 34.50
CA ALA A 29 -22.61 13.49 34.14
C ALA A 29 -23.09 12.68 35.36
N HIS A 30 -22.38 12.79 36.49
CA HIS A 30 -22.72 12.12 37.74
C HIS A 30 -24.08 12.53 38.28
N LYS A 31 -24.37 13.84 38.35
CA LYS A 31 -25.66 14.35 38.82
C LYS A 31 -26.83 13.84 37.98
N TYR A 32 -26.64 13.71 36.67
CA TYR A 32 -27.65 13.14 35.77
C TYR A 32 -27.78 11.62 35.99
N ALA A 33 -26.67 10.89 36.07
CA ALA A 33 -26.66 9.44 36.25
C ALA A 33 -27.27 8.98 37.60
N GLU A 34 -27.06 9.73 38.69
CA GLU A 34 -27.66 9.47 40.01
C GLU A 34 -29.19 9.52 39.97
N SER A 35 -29.78 10.30 39.05
CA SER A 35 -31.24 10.39 38.91
C SER A 35 -31.88 9.16 38.22
N THR A 36 -31.08 8.26 37.62
CA THR A 36 -31.55 7.16 36.77
C THR A 36 -31.12 5.74 37.21
N HIS A 37 -30.60 5.57 38.44
CA HIS A 37 -30.15 4.32 39.10
C HIS A 37 -28.88 3.60 38.53
N HIS A 38 -27.92 3.36 39.46
CA HIS A 38 -26.66 2.56 39.45
C HIS A 38 -25.29 3.20 39.02
N ILE A 39 -24.57 3.71 40.04
CA ILE A 39 -23.16 3.55 40.54
C ILE A 39 -21.91 3.74 39.62
N ASP A 40 -20.94 4.47 40.22
CA ASP A 40 -19.47 4.68 40.04
C ASP A 40 -18.83 5.18 38.73
N SER A 41 -17.89 6.12 38.96
CA SER A 41 -16.94 6.87 38.11
C SER A 41 -17.28 7.00 36.61
N ALA A 42 -17.82 8.16 36.22
CA ALA A 42 -17.90 8.55 34.83
C ALA A 42 -16.49 8.87 34.30
N SER A 43 -16.19 8.40 33.08
CA SER A 43 -14.97 8.74 32.34
C SER A 43 -15.33 9.27 30.97
N ILE A 44 -14.44 10.11 30.43
CA ILE A 44 -14.52 10.53 29.04
C ILE A 44 -13.86 9.45 28.18
N ASP A 45 -14.60 8.92 27.22
CA ASP A 45 -14.17 7.78 26.39
C ASP A 45 -13.80 8.23 24.97
N GLY A 46 -14.36 9.34 24.50
CA GLY A 46 -14.11 9.83 23.15
C GLY A 46 -14.31 11.33 23.00
N LEU A 47 -13.55 11.89 22.07
CA LEU A 47 -13.56 13.30 21.69
C LEU A 47 -13.60 13.37 20.16
N MET A 48 -14.61 14.05 19.61
CA MET A 48 -14.77 14.19 18.17
C MET A 48 -15.05 15.64 17.80
N ALA A 49 -14.14 16.25 17.06
CA ALA A 49 -14.35 17.58 16.50
C ALA A 49 -15.20 17.48 15.23
N ASN A 50 -16.08 18.47 15.04
CA ASN A 50 -16.87 18.55 13.82
C ASN A 50 -15.97 19.05 12.67
N PRO A 51 -15.85 18.30 11.55
CA PRO A 51 -14.98 18.65 10.45
C PRO A 51 -15.38 19.95 9.73
N ASN A 52 -16.66 20.34 9.79
CA ASN A 52 -17.18 21.54 9.12
C ASN A 52 -17.32 22.76 10.01
N ASP A 53 -17.44 22.54 11.32
CA ASP A 53 -17.57 23.59 12.31
C ASP A 53 -16.62 23.28 13.46
N LYS A 54 -15.37 23.75 13.36
CA LYS A 54 -14.31 23.47 14.35
C LYS A 54 -14.65 23.96 15.77
N SER A 55 -15.68 24.79 15.92
CA SER A 55 -16.20 25.21 17.23
C SER A 55 -17.06 24.15 17.90
N SER A 56 -17.62 23.22 17.11
CA SER A 56 -18.48 22.15 17.61
C SER A 56 -17.66 20.90 17.90
N VAL A 57 -17.79 20.38 19.13
CA VAL A 57 -17.06 19.20 19.60
C VAL A 57 -17.99 18.31 20.40
N LEU A 58 -18.03 17.02 20.05
CA LEU A 58 -18.75 15.98 20.76
C LEU A 58 -17.81 15.25 21.73
N ILE A 59 -18.31 14.98 22.93
CA ILE A 59 -17.70 14.13 23.94
C ILE A 59 -18.63 12.95 24.21
N SER A 60 -18.10 11.74 24.02
CA SER A 60 -18.72 10.51 24.49
C SER A 60 -18.14 10.11 25.85
N THR A 61 -18.99 9.59 26.72
CA THR A 61 -18.60 9.08 28.04
C THR A 61 -18.93 7.59 28.10
N ASN A 62 -18.36 6.89 29.07
CA ASN A 62 -18.69 5.49 29.36
C ASN A 62 -20.12 5.27 29.91
N LYS A 63 -20.94 6.32 30.02
CA LYS A 63 -22.31 6.29 30.54
C LYS A 63 -23.31 6.80 29.50
N LEU A 64 -24.59 6.79 29.86
CA LEU A 64 -25.72 7.26 29.04
C LEU A 64 -25.76 8.79 28.82
N VAL A 65 -24.72 9.52 29.21
CA VAL A 65 -24.71 10.99 29.17
C VAL A 65 -23.56 11.45 28.29
N HIS A 66 -23.89 12.08 27.18
CA HIS A 66 -22.93 12.60 26.22
C HIS A 66 -23.03 14.12 26.16
N PHE A 67 -21.92 14.78 25.83
CA PHE A 67 -21.86 16.24 25.82
C PHE A 67 -21.47 16.76 24.46
N MET A 68 -21.99 17.92 24.08
CA MET A 68 -21.49 18.67 22.95
C MET A 68 -21.33 20.13 23.32
N THR A 69 -20.34 20.76 22.69
CA THR A 69 -20.12 22.20 22.70
C THR A 69 -20.34 22.73 21.29
N ASP A 70 -20.70 24.00 21.21
CA ASP A 70 -20.83 24.76 19.96
C ASP A 70 -19.98 26.04 20.01
N ASP A 71 -19.05 26.13 20.98
CA ASP A 71 -18.23 27.30 21.29
C ASP A 71 -16.80 26.93 21.71
N SER A 72 -16.26 25.88 21.09
CA SER A 72 -14.90 25.39 21.31
C SER A 72 -14.63 24.98 22.76
N GLY A 73 -15.63 24.43 23.46
CA GLY A 73 -15.54 23.85 24.80
C GLY A 73 -15.56 24.86 25.94
N VAL A 74 -16.13 26.05 25.70
CA VAL A 74 -16.41 27.02 26.77
C VAL A 74 -17.65 26.57 27.54
N ASN A 75 -18.72 26.22 26.82
CA ASN A 75 -19.95 25.70 27.39
C ASN A 75 -20.26 24.29 26.86
N TRP A 76 -20.76 23.44 27.75
CA TRP A 76 -21.13 22.05 27.46
C TRP A 76 -22.63 21.85 27.70
N ARG A 77 -23.27 21.15 26.77
CA ARG A 77 -24.67 20.74 26.88
C ARG A 77 -24.79 19.23 26.71
N ILE A 78 -25.74 18.65 27.45
CA ILE A 78 -26.06 17.22 27.37
C ILE A 78 -26.81 16.95 26.06
N LEU A 79 -26.41 15.89 25.34
CA LEU A 79 -27.18 15.35 24.22
C LEU A 79 -28.46 14.70 24.74
N GLN A 80 -29.59 15.01 24.12
CA GLN A 80 -30.88 14.42 24.49
C GLN A 80 -31.05 13.03 23.87
N HIS A 81 -30.12 12.13 24.18
CA HIS A 81 -30.13 10.72 23.76
C HIS A 81 -29.96 9.82 24.97
N GLN A 82 -30.76 8.75 25.06
CA GLN A 82 -30.87 7.94 26.29
C GLN A 82 -29.97 6.70 26.29
N ASP A 83 -29.43 6.30 25.13
CA ASP A 83 -28.53 5.14 25.02
C ASP A 83 -27.06 5.59 24.90
N THR A 84 -26.13 4.65 25.07
CA THR A 84 -24.71 4.89 24.79
C THR A 84 -24.48 5.07 23.28
N ILE A 85 -23.78 6.14 22.91
CA ILE A 85 -23.36 6.38 21.53
C ILE A 85 -22.35 5.32 21.11
N HIS A 86 -22.68 4.58 20.05
CA HIS A 86 -21.75 3.67 19.40
C HIS A 86 -20.95 4.37 18.30
N THR A 87 -21.61 5.17 17.48
CA THR A 87 -20.97 5.92 16.39
C THR A 87 -21.71 7.22 16.16
N TYR A 88 -20.98 8.29 15.89
CA TYR A 88 -21.52 9.59 15.49
C TYR A 88 -20.81 10.07 14.24
N ILE A 89 -21.54 10.53 13.23
CA ILE A 89 -20.99 11.05 11.96
C ILE A 89 -21.60 12.43 11.70
N PHE A 90 -20.78 13.48 11.81
CA PHE A 90 -21.16 14.83 11.44
C PHE A 90 -21.51 14.92 9.95
N HIS A 91 -22.51 15.74 9.61
CA HIS A 91 -22.85 15.99 8.22
C HIS A 91 -21.69 16.68 7.49
N PRO A 92 -21.38 16.30 6.23
CA PRO A 92 -20.22 16.81 5.49
C PRO A 92 -20.32 18.28 5.07
N THR A 93 -21.47 18.94 5.21
CA THR A 93 -21.64 20.37 4.88
C THR A 93 -22.45 21.19 5.89
N LYS A 94 -23.16 20.55 6.83
CA LYS A 94 -24.14 21.22 7.71
C LYS A 94 -23.75 21.01 9.16
N GLY A 95 -23.13 22.02 9.78
CA GLY A 95 -22.48 21.88 11.10
C GLY A 95 -23.38 21.40 12.25
N LYS A 96 -24.71 21.52 12.18
CA LYS A 96 -25.63 21.05 13.23
C LYS A 96 -26.27 19.69 12.93
N TRP A 97 -26.03 19.12 11.75
CA TRP A 97 -26.59 17.84 11.35
C TRP A 97 -25.62 16.71 11.69
N GLY A 98 -26.15 15.55 12.04
CA GLY A 98 -25.34 14.37 12.31
C GLY A 98 -26.16 13.08 12.37
N LEU A 99 -25.50 11.97 12.08
CA LEU A 99 -26.03 10.62 12.29
C LEU A 99 -25.48 10.08 13.60
N LEU A 100 -26.32 9.42 14.37
CA LEU A 100 -25.96 8.77 15.62
C LEU A 100 -26.46 7.34 15.57
N SER A 101 -25.63 6.39 16.01
CA SER A 101 -26.09 5.04 16.28
C SER A 101 -25.91 4.64 17.74
N SER A 102 -26.82 3.80 18.22
CA SER A 102 -26.74 3.20 19.55
C SER A 102 -27.20 1.74 19.50
N TRP A 103 -26.60 0.93 20.36
CA TRP A 103 -27.16 -0.37 20.71
C TRP A 103 -28.20 -0.18 21.79
N THR A 104 -29.33 -0.87 21.69
CA THR A 104 -30.33 -0.89 22.76
C THR A 104 -29.72 -1.45 24.05
N ASP A 105 -30.20 -0.99 25.20
CA ASP A 105 -29.79 -1.49 26.53
C ASP A 105 -29.83 -3.01 26.70
N ALA A 106 -30.66 -3.73 25.93
CA ALA A 106 -30.73 -5.18 25.93
C ALA A 106 -29.46 -5.89 25.39
N CYS A 107 -28.53 -5.14 24.78
CA CYS A 107 -27.25 -5.66 24.32
C CYS A 107 -26.18 -5.68 25.42
N ASP A 108 -26.44 -5.02 26.55
CA ASP A 108 -25.53 -4.98 27.69
C ASP A 108 -25.79 -6.20 28.59
N SER A 109 -24.89 -7.17 28.55
CA SER A 109 -24.99 -8.40 29.37
C SER A 109 -24.94 -8.12 30.88
N SER A 110 -24.46 -6.95 31.30
CA SER A 110 -24.43 -6.55 32.71
C SER A 110 -25.80 -6.08 33.22
N LYS A 111 -26.69 -5.67 32.31
CA LYS A 111 -28.06 -5.26 32.62
C LYS A 111 -29.00 -6.46 32.43
N ARG A 112 -29.72 -6.86 33.49
CA ARG A 112 -30.80 -7.86 33.39
C ARG A 112 -32.01 -7.22 32.68
N ASN A 113 -31.97 -7.15 31.36
CA ASN A 113 -33.04 -6.54 30.55
C ASN A 113 -33.78 -7.58 29.71
N THR A 114 -35.09 -7.44 29.58
CA THR A 114 -35.97 -8.35 28.80
C THR A 114 -36.20 -7.89 27.37
N GLY A 115 -35.54 -6.81 26.95
CA GLY A 115 -35.64 -6.23 25.61
C GLY A 115 -34.90 -7.02 24.53
N VAL A 116 -35.07 -6.59 23.29
CA VAL A 116 -34.40 -7.15 22.12
C VAL A 116 -33.13 -6.36 21.82
N CYS A 117 -31.97 -7.04 21.79
CA CYS A 117 -30.70 -6.43 21.42
C CYS A 117 -30.68 -6.10 19.93
N LYS A 118 -30.59 -4.82 19.58
CA LYS A 118 -30.52 -4.35 18.19
C LYS A 118 -29.78 -3.01 18.09
N HIS A 119 -29.26 -2.73 16.90
CA HIS A 119 -28.56 -1.49 16.56
C HIS A 119 -29.51 -0.51 15.87
N MET A 120 -29.52 0.72 16.36
CA MET A 120 -30.46 1.78 15.99
C MET A 120 -29.71 2.92 15.32
N LEU A 121 -30.32 3.52 14.29
CA LEU A 121 -29.77 4.68 13.58
C LEU A 121 -30.71 5.88 13.72
N TYR A 122 -30.15 7.00 14.15
CA TYR A 122 -30.85 8.26 14.37
C TYR A 122 -30.22 9.39 13.57
N LEU A 123 -31.05 10.38 13.24
CA LEU A 123 -30.68 11.63 12.63
C LEU A 123 -30.92 12.77 13.62
N THR A 124 -29.98 13.71 13.71
CA THR A 124 -30.20 15.01 14.33
C THR A 124 -29.92 16.13 13.33
N LYS A 125 -30.72 17.20 13.43
CA LYS A 125 -30.58 18.41 12.60
C LYS A 125 -30.30 19.67 13.42
N ASP A 126 -30.24 19.55 14.74
CA ASP A 126 -30.18 20.65 15.70
C ASP A 126 -29.02 20.52 16.70
N GLY A 127 -28.01 19.72 16.34
CA GLY A 127 -26.85 19.44 17.18
C GLY A 127 -27.18 18.49 18.33
N GLY A 128 -28.05 17.50 18.14
CA GLY A 128 -28.35 16.49 19.17
C GLY A 128 -29.23 17.00 20.31
N LYS A 129 -30.05 18.04 20.07
CA LYS A 129 -31.14 18.42 20.98
C LYS A 129 -32.37 17.55 20.73
N THR A 130 -32.58 17.14 19.49
CA THR A 130 -33.57 16.15 19.11
C THR A 130 -32.96 15.09 18.19
N PHE A 131 -33.50 13.87 18.29
CA PHE A 131 -33.11 12.74 17.47
C PHE A 131 -34.36 12.09 16.87
N GLN A 132 -34.30 11.86 15.57
CA GLN A 132 -35.31 11.16 14.79
C GLN A 132 -34.80 9.77 14.43
N LEU A 133 -35.61 8.74 14.68
CA LEU A 133 -35.27 7.38 14.29
C LEU A 133 -35.33 7.23 12.76
N VAL A 134 -34.21 6.85 12.15
CA VAL A 134 -34.11 6.57 10.72
C VAL A 134 -34.41 5.09 10.45
N SER A 135 -33.75 4.19 11.18
CA SER A 135 -33.96 2.74 11.02
C SER A 135 -33.46 1.95 12.23
N SER A 136 -33.78 0.66 12.24
CA SER A 136 -33.34 -0.33 13.22
C SER A 136 -32.77 -1.55 12.52
N TYR A 137 -31.99 -2.35 13.25
CA TYR A 137 -31.21 -3.47 12.73
C TYR A 137 -30.14 -3.04 11.72
N VAL A 138 -29.57 -1.85 11.92
CA VAL A 138 -28.55 -1.28 11.04
C VAL A 138 -27.21 -1.96 11.28
N VAL A 139 -26.47 -2.20 10.21
CA VAL A 139 -25.12 -2.78 10.24
C VAL A 139 -24.09 -1.66 10.06
N GLN A 140 -24.18 -0.91 8.96
CA GLN A 140 -23.29 0.20 8.62
C GLN A 140 -24.11 1.36 8.07
N PHE A 141 -23.65 2.60 8.24
CA PHE A 141 -24.30 3.79 7.69
C PHE A 141 -23.28 4.87 7.33
N SER A 142 -23.64 5.75 6.40
CA SER A 142 -22.85 6.90 5.97
C SER A 142 -23.74 7.97 5.33
N TRP A 143 -23.25 9.21 5.32
CA TRP A 143 -23.75 10.24 4.41
C TRP A 143 -23.37 9.93 2.96
N GLY A 144 -24.13 10.47 2.01
CA GLY A 144 -23.81 10.44 0.59
C GLY A 144 -22.69 11.42 0.21
N ASP A 145 -22.23 11.32 -1.04
CA ASP A 145 -21.08 12.08 -1.53
C ASP A 145 -21.46 13.47 -2.04
N LYS A 146 -20.62 14.45 -1.70
CA LYS A 146 -20.72 15.84 -2.14
C LYS A 146 -20.54 16.00 -3.65
N LYS A 147 -19.65 15.22 -4.29
CA LYS A 147 -19.45 15.34 -5.76
C LYS A 147 -20.73 14.98 -6.53
N GLN A 148 -21.50 14.02 -6.01
CA GLN A 148 -22.77 13.59 -6.58
C GLN A 148 -23.97 14.43 -6.10
N LYS A 149 -23.73 15.46 -5.27
CA LYS A 149 -24.77 16.30 -4.63
C LYS A 149 -25.75 15.48 -3.77
N GLN A 150 -25.20 14.52 -3.02
CA GLN A 150 -25.95 13.58 -2.18
C GLN A 150 -25.58 13.72 -0.70
N GLU A 151 -24.97 14.82 -0.29
CA GLU A 151 -24.55 15.09 1.09
C GLU A 151 -25.68 14.86 2.13
N ASP A 152 -26.93 15.13 1.76
CA ASP A 152 -28.12 14.99 2.63
C ASP A 152 -28.70 13.56 2.64
N ARG A 153 -28.30 12.70 1.70
CA ARG A 153 -28.79 11.32 1.58
C ARG A 153 -28.13 10.43 2.62
N ILE A 154 -28.91 9.55 3.22
CA ILE A 154 -28.41 8.57 4.19
C ILE A 154 -28.35 7.20 3.52
N TYR A 155 -27.14 6.67 3.35
CA TYR A 155 -26.90 5.29 2.93
C TYR A 155 -26.69 4.40 4.15
N PHE A 156 -27.27 3.20 4.14
CA PHE A 156 -27.03 2.24 5.20
C PHE A 156 -27.30 0.80 4.76
N SER A 157 -26.70 -0.17 5.44
CA SER A 157 -27.05 -1.58 5.34
C SER A 157 -27.82 -2.02 6.58
N HIS A 158 -28.80 -2.90 6.41
CA HIS A 158 -29.62 -3.39 7.52
C HIS A 158 -30.13 -4.81 7.30
N PHE A 159 -30.45 -5.51 8.39
CA PHE A 159 -31.17 -6.78 8.29
C PHE A 159 -32.60 -6.53 7.77
N ARG A 160 -32.98 -7.28 6.74
CA ARG A 160 -34.31 -7.29 6.14
C ARG A 160 -35.36 -7.74 7.14
N SER A 161 -35.07 -8.85 7.85
CA SER A 161 -35.92 -9.32 8.94
C SER A 161 -35.55 -8.60 10.24
N LYS A 162 -36.54 -7.92 10.84
CA LYS A 162 -36.38 -7.10 12.05
C LYS A 162 -37.00 -7.78 13.27
N SER A 163 -36.69 -9.05 13.47
CA SER A 163 -37.25 -9.89 14.54
C SER A 163 -36.17 -10.48 15.45
N GLY A 164 -36.39 -10.44 16.77
CA GLY A 164 -35.48 -11.03 17.74
C GLY A 164 -34.14 -10.32 17.84
N HIS A 165 -33.19 -10.89 18.57
CA HIS A 165 -31.87 -10.26 18.76
C HIS A 165 -31.13 -10.16 17.43
N GLN A 166 -30.61 -8.98 17.12
CA GLN A 166 -29.77 -8.75 15.95
C GLN A 166 -28.49 -9.58 16.06
N GLN A 167 -28.22 -10.36 15.02
CA GLN A 167 -26.96 -11.09 14.90
C GLN A 167 -25.83 -10.11 14.64
N ARG A 168 -24.67 -10.31 15.29
CA ARG A 168 -23.45 -9.60 14.92
C ARG A 168 -23.03 -10.07 13.52
N LEU A 169 -22.72 -9.13 12.63
CA LEU A 169 -22.25 -9.45 11.29
C LEU A 169 -20.77 -9.86 11.33
N THR A 170 -20.50 -11.05 11.86
CA THR A 170 -19.17 -11.68 11.83
C THR A 170 -18.91 -12.39 10.52
N LEU A 171 -19.97 -12.84 9.85
CA LEU A 171 -19.96 -13.56 8.58
C LEU A 171 -20.88 -12.86 7.59
N TRP A 172 -20.62 -13.06 6.30
CA TRP A 172 -21.47 -12.59 5.21
C TRP A 172 -22.85 -13.23 5.31
N ASN A 173 -23.90 -12.39 5.26
CA ASN A 173 -25.28 -12.79 5.46
C ASN A 173 -26.16 -12.34 4.29
N THR A 174 -27.02 -13.24 3.79
CA THR A 174 -27.97 -12.95 2.69
C THR A 174 -29.20 -12.17 3.17
N GLY A 175 -29.43 -12.07 4.47
CA GLY A 175 -30.55 -11.33 5.07
C GLY A 175 -30.30 -9.83 5.22
N VAL A 176 -29.17 -9.30 4.75
CA VAL A 176 -28.79 -7.88 4.88
C VAL A 176 -28.77 -7.22 3.52
N ASP A 177 -29.42 -6.06 3.41
CA ASP A 177 -29.52 -5.31 2.15
C ASP A 177 -28.89 -3.92 2.31
N PHE A 178 -28.37 -3.38 1.21
CA PHE A 178 -27.88 -2.01 1.10
C PHE A 178 -28.98 -1.09 0.55
N VAL A 179 -29.27 -0.02 1.29
CA VAL A 179 -30.42 0.87 1.04
C VAL A 179 -30.04 2.34 1.22
N TYR A 180 -30.90 3.23 0.76
CA TYR A 180 -30.84 4.65 1.11
C TYR A 180 -32.21 5.21 1.50
N THR A 181 -32.20 6.39 2.11
CA THR A 181 -33.37 7.24 2.34
C THR A 181 -33.02 8.70 2.11
N ASP A 182 -33.96 9.44 1.51
CA ASP A 182 -33.91 10.90 1.31
C ASP A 182 -34.94 11.62 2.20
N ASP A 183 -35.78 10.88 2.94
CA ASP A 183 -36.93 11.37 3.71
C ASP A 183 -36.88 10.93 5.18
N GLU A 184 -35.67 10.94 5.73
CA GLU A 184 -35.41 10.74 7.15
C GLU A 184 -35.87 9.36 7.68
N GLY A 185 -35.92 8.36 6.79
CA GLY A 185 -36.33 6.99 7.11
C GLY A 185 -37.81 6.69 6.90
N SER A 186 -38.60 7.64 6.37
CA SER A 186 -40.02 7.43 6.09
C SER A 186 -40.24 6.42 4.96
N SER A 187 -39.38 6.45 3.94
CA SER A 187 -39.29 5.45 2.89
C SER A 187 -37.84 4.97 2.71
N LEU A 188 -37.70 3.66 2.50
CA LEU A 188 -36.41 3.01 2.30
C LEU A 188 -36.36 2.45 0.89
N HIS A 189 -35.30 2.79 0.16
CA HIS A 189 -35.07 2.34 -1.20
C HIS A 189 -33.93 1.33 -1.23
N THR A 190 -34.23 0.06 -1.54
CA THR A 190 -33.22 -0.99 -1.70
C THR A 190 -32.48 -0.83 -3.02
N ILE A 191 -31.15 -0.73 -2.94
CA ILE A 191 -30.29 -0.54 -4.11
C ILE A 191 -29.60 -1.84 -4.50
N VAL A 192 -28.98 -2.51 -3.51
CA VAL A 192 -28.25 -3.77 -3.71
C VAL A 192 -28.72 -4.76 -2.65
N GLN A 193 -29.42 -5.80 -3.10
CA GLN A 193 -29.78 -6.93 -2.23
C GLN A 193 -28.52 -7.70 -1.85
N HIS A 194 -28.48 -8.21 -0.61
CA HIS A 194 -27.31 -8.92 -0.08
C HIS A 194 -26.05 -8.03 0.05
N GLY A 195 -26.21 -6.70 0.02
CA GLY A 195 -25.14 -5.73 0.19
C GLY A 195 -24.82 -5.51 1.67
N ASN A 196 -23.83 -6.23 2.20
CA ASN A 196 -23.51 -6.25 3.63
C ASN A 196 -22.77 -4.99 4.10
N LYS A 197 -21.68 -4.67 3.40
CA LYS A 197 -20.78 -3.55 3.69
C LYS A 197 -20.65 -2.67 2.48
N PHE A 198 -20.39 -1.40 2.69
CA PHE A 198 -20.26 -0.43 1.62
C PHE A 198 -19.28 0.69 1.96
N LEU A 199 -18.85 1.43 0.95
CA LEU A 199 -18.07 2.66 1.09
C LEU A 199 -18.58 3.69 0.09
N VAL A 200 -18.77 4.92 0.53
CA VAL A 200 -19.07 6.07 -0.32
C VAL A 200 -17.86 6.99 -0.29
N SER A 201 -17.20 7.21 -1.42
CA SER A 201 -15.96 7.99 -1.48
C SER A 201 -15.67 8.58 -2.86
N ASN A 202 -15.40 9.89 -2.92
CA ASN A 202 -14.86 10.60 -4.10
C ASN A 202 -15.60 10.43 -5.44
N GLY A 203 -16.90 10.15 -5.42
CA GLY A 203 -17.75 9.97 -6.59
C GLY A 203 -18.21 8.53 -6.78
N TYR A 204 -17.64 7.60 -6.02
CA TYR A 204 -17.88 6.17 -6.11
C TYR A 204 -18.67 5.64 -4.91
N ILE A 205 -19.49 4.63 -5.16
CA ILE A 205 -20.17 3.81 -4.15
C ILE A 205 -19.76 2.37 -4.40
N PHE A 206 -19.12 1.76 -3.42
CA PHE A 206 -18.70 0.37 -3.42
C PHE A 206 -19.58 -0.43 -2.48
N VAL A 207 -20.02 -1.63 -2.89
CA VAL A 207 -20.85 -2.50 -2.07
C VAL A 207 -20.30 -3.94 -2.16
N ALA A 208 -19.97 -4.52 -1.01
CA ALA A 208 -19.62 -5.93 -0.89
C ALA A 208 -20.92 -6.76 -0.83
N LYS A 209 -21.24 -7.40 -1.96
CA LYS A 209 -22.45 -8.20 -2.14
C LYS A 209 -22.13 -9.68 -1.96
N VAL A 210 -22.93 -10.40 -1.18
CA VAL A 210 -22.73 -11.86 -0.99
C VAL A 210 -22.89 -12.61 -2.31
N LYS A 211 -21.86 -13.38 -2.69
CA LYS A 211 -21.88 -14.31 -3.81
C LYS A 211 -22.32 -15.68 -3.32
N ASP A 212 -21.62 -16.19 -2.31
CA ASP A 212 -21.91 -17.46 -1.65
C ASP A 212 -21.76 -17.30 -0.13
N ALA A 213 -22.82 -17.62 0.61
CA ALA A 213 -22.85 -17.49 2.07
C ALA A 213 -22.21 -18.67 2.80
N GLU A 214 -22.11 -19.84 2.17
CA GLU A 214 -21.45 -21.02 2.75
C GLU A 214 -19.93 -20.88 2.60
N GLU A 215 -19.48 -20.50 1.40
CA GLU A 215 -18.06 -20.27 1.09
C GLU A 215 -17.55 -18.91 1.58
N GLN A 216 -18.43 -18.06 2.13
CA GLN A 216 -18.09 -16.72 2.64
C GLN A 216 -17.40 -15.83 1.59
N THR A 217 -17.91 -15.84 0.35
CA THR A 217 -17.37 -15.05 -0.76
C THR A 217 -18.28 -13.86 -1.10
N VAL A 218 -17.66 -12.75 -1.52
CA VAL A 218 -18.36 -11.51 -1.88
C VAL A 218 -17.89 -10.95 -3.21
N THR A 219 -18.81 -10.46 -4.03
CA THR A 219 -18.47 -9.65 -5.22
C THR A 219 -18.51 -8.16 -4.89
N LEU A 220 -17.55 -7.40 -5.40
CA LEU A 220 -17.54 -5.94 -5.33
C LEU A 220 -18.45 -5.32 -6.41
N GLU A 221 -19.52 -4.67 -5.99
CA GLU A 221 -20.40 -3.88 -6.86
C GLU A 221 -20.01 -2.40 -6.78
N VAL A 222 -19.93 -1.73 -7.92
CA VAL A 222 -19.44 -0.34 -8.03
C VAL A 222 -20.45 0.54 -8.78
N SER A 223 -20.67 1.74 -8.27
CA SER A 223 -21.43 2.81 -8.92
C SER A 223 -20.65 4.11 -8.92
N SER A 224 -20.57 4.77 -10.08
CA SER A 224 -19.98 6.10 -10.27
C SER A 224 -21.01 7.16 -10.67
N ASP A 225 -22.30 6.80 -10.67
CA ASP A 225 -23.43 7.67 -11.07
C ASP A 225 -24.39 8.00 -9.91
N GLY A 226 -23.86 8.00 -8.68
CA GLY A 226 -24.62 8.33 -7.46
C GLY A 226 -25.60 7.23 -7.06
N GLY A 227 -25.27 5.97 -7.34
CA GLY A 227 -26.06 4.81 -6.93
C GLY A 227 -27.25 4.51 -7.84
N GLN A 228 -27.29 5.04 -9.07
CA GLN A 228 -28.36 4.74 -10.02
C GLN A 228 -28.16 3.37 -10.68
N ARG A 229 -26.91 3.03 -11.02
CA ARG A 229 -26.54 1.73 -11.58
C ARG A 229 -25.32 1.18 -10.88
N PHE A 230 -25.36 -0.12 -10.60
CA PHE A 230 -24.23 -0.89 -10.08
C PHE A 230 -23.74 -1.86 -11.13
N LYS A 231 -22.42 -2.00 -11.20
CA LYS A 231 -21.73 -2.98 -12.04
C LYS A 231 -20.76 -3.75 -11.18
N THR A 232 -20.69 -5.05 -11.40
CA THR A 232 -19.71 -5.92 -10.74
C THR A 232 -18.31 -5.59 -11.23
N ALA A 233 -17.37 -5.40 -10.30
CA ALA A 233 -15.96 -5.20 -10.61
C ALA A 233 -15.39 -6.41 -11.36
N ARG A 234 -14.58 -6.14 -12.38
CA ARG A 234 -13.91 -7.15 -13.20
C ARG A 234 -12.43 -7.19 -12.86
N LEU A 235 -12.00 -8.25 -12.21
CA LEU A 235 -10.61 -8.57 -11.91
C LEU A 235 -10.07 -9.61 -12.90
N PRO A 236 -8.75 -9.66 -13.17
CA PRO A 236 -8.15 -10.59 -14.13
C PRO A 236 -8.14 -12.05 -13.68
N VAL A 237 -8.52 -12.31 -12.42
CA VAL A 237 -8.55 -13.65 -11.82
C VAL A 237 -9.88 -13.84 -11.09
N ASP A 238 -10.54 -14.98 -11.32
CA ASP A 238 -11.69 -15.39 -10.51
C ASP A 238 -11.12 -15.90 -9.19
N ILE A 239 -11.30 -15.11 -8.15
CA ILE A 239 -10.76 -15.38 -6.82
C ILE A 239 -11.92 -15.64 -5.88
N GLY A 240 -11.72 -16.56 -4.94
CA GLY A 240 -12.60 -16.67 -3.77
C GLY A 240 -12.39 -15.41 -2.94
N GLU A 241 -13.14 -14.36 -3.26
CA GLU A 241 -12.95 -13.01 -2.72
C GLU A 241 -13.20 -13.01 -1.21
N LYS A 242 -12.12 -13.15 -0.41
CA LYS A 242 -12.20 -13.15 1.06
C LYS A 242 -12.24 -11.70 1.61
N SER A 243 -11.55 -10.73 0.99
CA SER A 243 -11.59 -9.31 1.40
C SER A 243 -10.99 -8.35 0.36
N TYR A 244 -11.55 -7.13 0.27
CA TYR A 244 -10.96 -5.99 -0.44
C TYR A 244 -10.57 -4.88 0.54
N THR A 245 -9.42 -4.25 0.31
CA THR A 245 -9.07 -2.97 0.94
C THR A 245 -9.04 -1.88 -0.14
N ILE A 246 -9.85 -0.84 0.01
CA ILE A 246 -9.83 0.33 -0.90
C ILE A 246 -8.70 1.24 -0.44
N LEU A 247 -7.70 1.47 -1.29
CA LEU A 247 -6.49 2.21 -0.97
C LEU A 247 -6.63 3.70 -1.31
N ASP A 248 -7.09 4.01 -2.53
CA ASP A 248 -7.30 5.38 -3.00
C ASP A 248 -8.45 5.44 -4.00
N THR A 249 -9.20 6.54 -3.98
CA THR A 249 -10.35 6.82 -4.86
C THR A 249 -10.23 8.20 -5.52
N SER A 250 -9.08 8.86 -5.36
CA SER A 250 -8.83 10.18 -5.89
C SER A 250 -8.32 10.16 -7.34
N GLU A 251 -8.32 11.31 -8.00
CA GLU A 251 -7.71 11.50 -9.34
C GLU A 251 -8.31 10.58 -10.43
N GLY A 252 -9.62 10.31 -10.36
CA GLY A 252 -10.38 9.69 -11.46
C GLY A 252 -10.23 8.18 -11.62
N GLY A 253 -9.56 7.48 -10.70
CA GLY A 253 -9.47 6.02 -10.67
C GLY A 253 -9.49 5.48 -9.24
N VAL A 254 -9.63 4.17 -9.11
CA VAL A 254 -9.73 3.46 -7.83
C VAL A 254 -8.59 2.47 -7.72
N MET A 255 -7.80 2.58 -6.65
CA MET A 255 -6.78 1.60 -6.30
C MET A 255 -7.30 0.71 -5.17
N ILE A 256 -7.27 -0.60 -5.39
CA ILE A 256 -7.69 -1.60 -4.40
C ILE A 256 -6.56 -2.59 -4.16
N GLN A 257 -6.44 -3.05 -2.93
CA GLN A 257 -5.68 -4.23 -2.59
C GLN A 257 -6.61 -5.42 -2.43
N VAL A 258 -6.23 -6.53 -3.06
CA VAL A 258 -6.98 -7.77 -3.06
C VAL A 258 -6.13 -8.86 -2.42
N ASN A 259 -6.70 -9.49 -1.39
CA ASN A 259 -6.10 -10.65 -0.75
C ASN A 259 -6.52 -11.92 -1.49
N HIS A 260 -5.55 -12.60 -2.08
CA HIS A 260 -5.75 -13.85 -2.82
C HIS A 260 -5.78 -15.10 -1.91
N GLY A 261 -5.57 -14.93 -0.60
CA GLY A 261 -5.58 -16.00 0.39
C GLY A 261 -4.26 -16.77 0.48
N ASP A 262 -4.06 -17.45 1.61
CA ASP A 262 -2.84 -18.22 1.92
C ASP A 262 -2.80 -19.59 1.20
N ASP A 263 -3.87 -19.95 0.49
CA ASP A 263 -4.04 -21.24 -0.20
C ASP A 263 -3.02 -21.42 -1.35
N ALA A 264 -2.35 -20.34 -1.77
CA ALA A 264 -1.25 -20.33 -2.74
C ALA A 264 0.14 -20.65 -2.12
N GLY A 265 0.21 -20.94 -0.82
CA GLY A 265 1.43 -21.35 -0.12
C GLY A 265 2.03 -20.27 0.80
N PRO A 266 3.05 -20.60 1.60
CA PRO A 266 3.59 -19.73 2.67
C PRO A 266 4.18 -18.42 2.16
N TYR A 267 4.52 -18.32 0.87
CA TYR A 267 5.02 -17.09 0.26
C TYR A 267 3.90 -16.05 0.00
N HIS A 268 2.65 -16.50 -0.07
CA HIS A 268 1.47 -15.66 -0.27
C HIS A 268 0.84 -15.20 1.05
N ALA A 269 1.37 -15.67 2.18
CA ALA A 269 0.95 -15.22 3.49
C ALA A 269 1.36 -13.75 3.74
N GLY A 270 0.40 -12.93 4.18
CA GLY A 270 0.63 -11.52 4.52
C GLY A 270 0.93 -10.62 3.32
N VAL A 271 0.55 -11.04 2.10
CA VAL A 271 0.69 -10.22 0.89
C VAL A 271 -0.60 -10.22 0.08
N GLY A 272 -0.87 -9.11 -0.59
CA GLY A 272 -1.95 -8.94 -1.56
C GLY A 272 -1.42 -8.41 -2.88
N HIS A 273 -2.32 -8.15 -3.81
CA HIS A 273 -2.00 -7.47 -5.08
C HIS A 273 -2.79 -6.18 -5.17
N ILE A 274 -2.13 -5.12 -5.63
CA ILE A 274 -2.74 -3.83 -5.90
C ILE A 274 -3.22 -3.81 -7.35
N TYR A 275 -4.48 -3.44 -7.52
CA TYR A 275 -5.12 -3.23 -8.81
C TYR A 275 -5.59 -1.80 -8.96
N ILE A 276 -5.61 -1.31 -10.19
CA ILE A 276 -6.14 0.00 -10.55
C ILE A 276 -7.31 -0.13 -11.52
N SER A 277 -8.39 0.58 -11.23
CA SER A 277 -9.61 0.58 -12.03
C SER A 277 -9.49 1.45 -13.27
N ASP A 278 -10.41 1.26 -14.21
CA ASP A 278 -10.78 2.28 -15.19
C ASP A 278 -11.51 3.48 -14.51
N GLU A 279 -11.81 4.53 -15.29
CA GLU A 279 -12.53 5.72 -14.81
C GLU A 279 -13.90 5.38 -14.20
N ALA A 280 -14.55 4.33 -14.69
CA ALA A 280 -15.85 3.89 -14.19
C ALA A 280 -15.76 3.16 -12.84
N GLY A 281 -14.56 2.75 -12.41
CA GLY A 281 -14.34 1.98 -11.18
C GLY A 281 -14.60 0.47 -11.33
N VAL A 282 -14.68 -0.04 -12.57
CA VAL A 282 -15.19 -1.39 -12.86
C VAL A 282 -14.10 -2.32 -13.38
N GLY A 283 -13.30 -1.91 -14.37
CA GLY A 283 -12.27 -2.77 -14.96
C GLY A 283 -10.91 -2.62 -14.28
N TYR A 284 -10.46 -3.63 -13.52
CA TYR A 284 -9.24 -3.58 -12.74
C TYR A 284 -8.05 -4.30 -13.42
N SER A 285 -6.96 -3.59 -13.66
CA SER A 285 -5.68 -4.17 -14.11
C SER A 285 -4.69 -4.26 -12.96
N LEU A 286 -3.77 -5.23 -13.02
CA LEU A 286 -2.75 -5.41 -11.99
C LEU A 286 -1.76 -4.22 -12.05
N SER A 287 -1.58 -3.55 -10.91
CA SER A 287 -0.64 -2.43 -10.76
C SER A 287 0.64 -2.87 -10.04
N LEU A 288 0.52 -3.52 -8.87
CA LEU A 288 1.67 -3.98 -8.09
C LEU A 288 1.38 -5.36 -7.48
N ALA A 289 2.27 -6.32 -7.70
CA ALA A 289 2.17 -7.64 -7.09
C ALA A 289 2.85 -7.68 -5.71
N TYR A 290 2.43 -8.64 -4.87
CA TYR A 290 3.03 -8.93 -3.56
C TYR A 290 3.18 -7.74 -2.59
N ASN A 291 2.23 -6.80 -2.61
CA ASN A 291 2.19 -5.71 -1.63
C ASN A 291 1.92 -6.27 -0.22
N LEU A 292 2.66 -5.78 0.77
CA LEU A 292 2.56 -6.29 2.14
C LEU A 292 1.25 -5.87 2.81
N ARG A 293 0.75 -6.77 3.65
CA ARG A 293 -0.48 -6.59 4.42
C ARG A 293 -0.34 -7.19 5.81
N ASN A 294 -0.84 -6.51 6.83
CA ASN A 294 -0.96 -7.08 8.16
C ASN A 294 -2.30 -7.85 8.35
N SER A 295 -2.45 -8.51 9.50
CA SER A 295 -3.68 -9.25 9.84
C SER A 295 -4.91 -8.35 10.03
N ASN A 296 -4.72 -7.07 10.36
CA ASN A 296 -5.81 -6.09 10.50
C ASN A 296 -6.31 -5.59 9.14
N GLY A 297 -5.52 -5.80 8.10
CA GLY A 297 -5.81 -5.43 6.73
C GLY A 297 -5.24 -4.09 6.26
N ASP A 298 -4.37 -3.50 7.09
CA ASP A 298 -3.54 -2.38 6.68
C ASP A 298 -2.53 -2.88 5.65
N CYS A 299 -2.32 -2.07 4.62
CA CYS A 299 -1.45 -2.37 3.49
C CYS A 299 -0.25 -1.41 3.54
N GLU A 300 0.94 -1.88 3.17
CA GLU A 300 2.12 -1.01 3.08
C GLU A 300 2.09 -0.22 1.77
N PHE A 301 1.22 0.78 1.72
CA PHE A 301 0.97 1.65 0.58
C PHE A 301 0.50 3.01 1.12
N ASP A 302 1.16 4.10 0.77
CA ASP A 302 0.66 5.46 1.02
C ASP A 302 0.80 6.37 -0.20
N LYS A 303 -0.13 7.33 -0.24
CA LYS A 303 -0.14 8.43 -1.21
C LYS A 303 0.75 9.57 -0.72
N ILE A 304 1.50 10.19 -1.63
CA ILE A 304 2.18 11.45 -1.34
C ILE A 304 1.18 12.59 -1.47
N HIS A 305 0.76 13.16 -0.34
CA HIS A 305 -0.36 14.10 -0.28
C HIS A 305 -0.07 15.45 -0.95
N SER A 306 1.18 15.85 -1.05
CA SER A 306 1.56 17.12 -1.67
C SER A 306 1.54 17.10 -3.21
N LEU A 307 1.46 15.92 -3.85
CA LEU A 307 1.61 15.77 -5.29
C LEU A 307 0.64 14.73 -5.88
N GLU A 308 0.08 15.02 -7.06
CA GLU A 308 -0.85 14.13 -7.76
C GLU A 308 -0.12 12.92 -8.36
N GLY A 309 -0.70 11.72 -8.27
CA GLY A 309 -0.20 10.52 -8.96
C GLY A 309 1.03 9.85 -8.36
N ILE A 310 1.52 10.31 -7.20
CA ILE A 310 2.71 9.74 -6.54
C ILE A 310 2.32 8.87 -5.34
N TYR A 311 2.85 7.64 -5.33
CA TYR A 311 2.60 6.66 -4.26
C TYR A 311 3.88 5.89 -3.94
N ILE A 312 4.05 5.51 -2.67
CA ILE A 312 5.14 4.64 -2.20
C ILE A 312 4.50 3.39 -1.60
N ALA A 313 5.09 2.23 -1.90
CA ALA A 313 4.62 0.95 -1.39
C ALA A 313 5.78 0.01 -1.08
N ASN A 314 5.58 -0.89 -0.13
CA ASN A 314 6.49 -2.01 0.09
C ASN A 314 5.90 -3.29 -0.48
N GLN A 315 6.77 -4.06 -1.13
CA GLN A 315 6.43 -5.35 -1.71
C GLN A 315 7.44 -6.41 -1.33
N ARG A 316 6.98 -7.66 -1.29
CA ARG A 316 7.86 -8.82 -1.17
C ARG A 316 8.44 -9.16 -2.56
N ASP A 317 9.75 -9.16 -2.69
CA ASP A 317 10.48 -9.35 -3.94
C ASP A 317 10.18 -10.72 -4.58
N PRO A 318 9.43 -10.78 -5.69
CA PRO A 318 9.02 -12.04 -6.31
C PRO A 318 10.19 -12.92 -6.77
N TYR A 319 11.38 -12.34 -7.00
CA TYR A 319 12.55 -13.06 -7.51
C TYR A 319 13.46 -13.63 -6.42
N ALA A 320 13.20 -13.36 -5.14
CA ALA A 320 13.96 -13.91 -4.02
C ALA A 320 13.96 -15.46 -3.96
N ARG A 321 13.09 -16.12 -4.73
CA ARG A 321 12.96 -17.58 -4.83
C ARG A 321 14.13 -18.24 -5.56
N GLU A 322 14.72 -17.59 -6.57
CA GLU A 322 15.83 -18.17 -7.35
C GLU A 322 17.13 -18.23 -6.54
N GLU A 323 17.38 -17.23 -5.69
CA GLU A 323 18.56 -17.18 -4.83
C GLU A 323 18.50 -18.17 -3.65
N ARG A 324 17.31 -18.39 -3.06
CA ARG A 324 17.13 -19.38 -1.99
C ARG A 324 17.42 -20.81 -2.46
N HIS A 325 17.02 -21.17 -3.69
CA HIS A 325 17.31 -22.48 -4.24
C HIS A 325 18.81 -22.69 -4.49
N TYR A 326 19.51 -21.64 -4.91
CA TYR A 326 20.97 -21.65 -5.12
C TYR A 326 21.77 -21.69 -3.81
N LEU A 327 21.33 -20.96 -2.77
CA LEU A 327 21.99 -20.92 -1.46
C LEU A 327 21.79 -22.23 -0.67
N ASN A 328 20.59 -22.81 -0.71
CA ASN A 328 20.33 -24.11 -0.06
C ASN A 328 21.12 -25.26 -0.71
N HIS A 329 21.34 -25.23 -2.03
CA HIS A 329 22.23 -26.21 -2.70
C HIS A 329 23.71 -26.06 -2.33
N LYS A 330 24.11 -24.93 -1.71
CA LYS A 330 25.49 -24.68 -1.30
C LYS A 330 25.73 -25.06 0.16
N SER A 331 24.71 -24.98 1.03
CA SER A 331 24.81 -25.38 2.45
C SER A 331 24.74 -26.89 2.66
N GLU A 332 24.18 -27.64 1.73
CA GLU A 332 24.05 -29.11 1.82
C GLU A 332 25.39 -29.86 1.64
N TYR A 333 26.44 -29.18 1.17
CA TYR A 333 27.77 -29.78 0.95
C TYR A 333 28.79 -29.51 2.06
N GLU A 334 28.44 -28.80 3.15
CA GLU A 334 29.40 -28.41 4.19
C GLU A 334 29.02 -28.80 5.64
N LEU A 335 27.97 -29.60 5.86
CA LEU A 335 27.55 -29.99 7.22
C LEU A 335 27.20 -31.49 7.34
N ASP A 336 28.15 -32.36 7.03
CA ASP A 336 28.13 -33.78 7.44
C ASP A 336 29.38 -34.09 8.28
N GLU A 337 29.35 -33.69 9.54
CA GLU A 337 30.04 -34.37 10.65
C GLU A 337 29.66 -33.64 11.94
N TYR A 338 28.83 -34.27 12.78
CA TYR A 338 29.07 -34.54 14.21
C TYR A 338 27.76 -34.99 14.87
N GLU A 339 27.80 -36.24 15.30
CA GLU A 339 26.77 -37.07 15.93
C GLU A 339 26.47 -36.58 17.37
N TYR A 340 25.19 -36.62 17.78
CA TYR A 340 24.74 -36.27 19.14
C TYR A 340 24.81 -37.51 20.06
N ASP A 341 25.50 -37.40 21.19
CA ASP A 341 25.31 -38.26 22.36
C ASP A 341 24.57 -37.45 23.45
N ASP A 342 23.41 -37.96 23.86
CA ASP A 342 22.64 -37.56 25.04
C ASP A 342 23.22 -38.26 26.28
N ASP A 343 23.49 -37.52 27.36
CA ASP A 343 23.08 -37.91 28.73
C ASP A 343 23.49 -36.87 29.80
N ASP A 344 22.65 -36.83 30.84
CA ASP A 344 22.80 -36.37 32.23
C ASP A 344 22.36 -34.95 32.67
N GLU A 345 21.38 -35.00 33.59
CA GLU A 345 20.81 -33.94 34.43
C GLU A 345 21.72 -33.57 35.62
N GLU A 346 21.79 -32.27 35.98
CA GLU A 346 21.33 -31.70 37.27
C GLU A 346 22.08 -30.40 37.69
N ALA A 347 21.28 -29.45 38.18
CA ALA A 347 21.56 -28.33 39.11
C ALA A 347 22.52 -27.18 38.70
N ASP A 348 21.99 -25.96 38.58
CA ASP A 348 21.90 -25.03 39.71
C ASP A 348 21.14 -23.73 39.33
N GLN A 349 20.37 -23.23 40.30
CA GLN A 349 19.60 -21.99 40.23
C GLN A 349 20.55 -20.81 40.38
N THR A 350 20.65 -19.93 39.38
CA THR A 350 20.78 -18.44 39.50
C THR A 350 21.21 -17.80 38.18
N ALA A 351 20.24 -17.46 37.34
CA ALA A 351 20.28 -16.31 36.41
C ALA A 351 19.00 -16.31 35.58
N VAL A 352 18.04 -15.45 35.93
CA VAL A 352 16.93 -15.13 35.03
C VAL A 352 17.48 -14.19 33.94
N GLY A 353 18.26 -14.78 33.02
CA GLY A 353 18.61 -14.19 31.75
C GLY A 353 17.39 -14.30 30.82
N LYS A 354 16.89 -13.15 30.37
CA LYS A 354 15.79 -13.02 29.42
C LYS A 354 15.98 -13.99 28.24
N ARG A 355 15.10 -14.98 28.13
CA ARG A 355 14.85 -15.69 26.87
C ARG A 355 14.27 -14.68 25.87
N HIS A 356 15.14 -14.05 25.07
CA HIS A 356 14.74 -13.50 23.79
C HIS A 356 14.38 -14.69 22.90
N GLY A 357 13.07 -14.89 22.70
CA GLY A 357 12.56 -15.82 21.70
C GLY A 357 13.01 -15.37 20.32
N LYS A 358 13.69 -16.28 19.62
CA LYS A 358 14.09 -16.17 18.21
C LYS A 358 12.84 -16.00 17.31
N SER A 359 12.38 -14.78 17.08
CA SER A 359 11.48 -14.47 15.94
C SER A 359 12.14 -13.56 14.88
N GLY A 360 13.45 -13.35 14.96
CA GLY A 360 14.19 -12.39 14.12
C GLY A 360 14.78 -12.96 12.82
N ARG A 361 14.31 -14.08 12.27
CA ARG A 361 14.91 -14.65 11.04
C ARG A 361 13.91 -15.35 10.13
N GLU A 362 12.92 -14.60 9.66
CA GLU A 362 12.59 -14.68 8.24
C GLU A 362 13.11 -13.37 7.66
N ALA A 363 14.20 -13.41 6.88
CA ALA A 363 14.59 -12.26 6.08
C ALA A 363 13.43 -12.01 5.12
N SER A 364 12.56 -11.08 5.46
CA SER A 364 11.48 -10.68 4.61
C SER A 364 12.15 -9.93 3.47
N PHE A 365 12.21 -10.57 2.30
CA PHE A 365 12.79 -10.01 1.08
C PHE A 365 11.93 -8.83 0.60
N ILE A 366 11.94 -7.73 1.35
CA ILE A 366 11.06 -6.59 1.17
C ILE A 366 11.84 -5.50 0.44
N ARG A 367 11.20 -4.91 -0.56
CA ARG A 367 11.72 -3.74 -1.28
C ARG A 367 10.64 -2.66 -1.36
N THR A 368 11.07 -1.43 -1.15
CA THR A 368 10.26 -0.24 -1.35
C THR A 368 10.27 0.18 -2.80
N VAL A 369 9.10 0.53 -3.33
CA VAL A 369 8.88 1.00 -4.69
C VAL A 369 8.07 2.31 -4.67
N ILE A 370 8.27 3.13 -5.69
CA ILE A 370 7.58 4.39 -5.90
C ILE A 370 7.01 4.42 -7.32
N THR A 371 5.84 5.05 -7.47
CA THR A 371 5.24 5.37 -8.77
C THR A 371 5.05 6.88 -8.86
N PHE A 372 5.24 7.43 -10.06
CA PHE A 372 4.89 8.81 -10.41
C PHE A 372 3.67 8.90 -11.34
N THR A 373 3.12 7.75 -11.74
CA THR A 373 2.07 7.63 -12.75
C THR A 373 0.88 6.83 -12.20
N LYS A 374 0.47 7.11 -10.96
CA LYS A 374 -0.69 6.48 -10.30
C LYS A 374 -0.70 4.95 -10.30
N GLY A 375 0.48 4.33 -10.22
CA GLY A 375 0.64 2.87 -10.20
C GLY A 375 0.73 2.22 -11.58
N ALA A 376 0.78 2.99 -12.67
CA ALA A 376 0.98 2.45 -14.01
C ALA A 376 2.42 1.95 -14.26
N ILE A 377 3.39 2.59 -13.61
CA ILE A 377 4.82 2.28 -13.68
C ILE A 377 5.38 2.42 -12.26
N TRP A 378 6.08 1.39 -11.82
CA TRP A 378 6.75 1.36 -10.52
C TRP A 378 8.25 1.26 -10.70
N ASP A 379 8.98 1.98 -9.85
CA ASP A 379 10.44 2.00 -9.77
C ASP A 379 10.91 1.78 -8.33
N TYR A 380 12.17 1.37 -8.18
CA TYR A 380 12.84 1.39 -6.89
C TYR A 380 13.30 2.81 -6.54
N LEU A 381 13.41 3.12 -5.25
CA LEU A 381 13.92 4.42 -4.80
C LEU A 381 15.44 4.45 -4.96
N ASP A 382 15.93 5.45 -5.69
CA ASP A 382 17.38 5.65 -5.86
C ASP A 382 18.04 5.92 -4.50
N ALA A 383 19.11 5.17 -4.21
CA ALA A 383 19.87 5.34 -2.98
C ALA A 383 20.64 6.68 -2.97
N PRO A 384 20.67 7.41 -1.84
CA PRO A 384 21.58 8.53 -1.68
C PRO A 384 23.04 8.07 -1.85
N LYS A 385 23.87 8.92 -2.45
CA LYS A 385 25.29 8.58 -2.74
C LYS A 385 26.15 8.52 -1.48
N VAL A 386 25.81 9.33 -0.48
CA VAL A 386 26.52 9.45 0.79
C VAL A 386 25.51 9.58 1.91
N ASP A 387 25.94 9.19 3.10
CA ASP A 387 25.18 9.34 4.33
C ASP A 387 25.24 10.77 4.88
N SER A 388 24.53 11.02 5.99
CA SER A 388 24.47 12.33 6.65
C SER A 388 25.82 12.83 7.17
N LEU A 389 26.81 11.94 7.31
CA LEU A 389 28.19 12.22 7.71
C LEU A 389 29.13 12.37 6.48
N GLY A 390 28.57 12.36 5.27
CA GLY A 390 29.33 12.47 4.02
C GLY A 390 30.11 11.21 3.65
N LYS A 391 29.85 10.06 4.27
CA LYS A 391 30.49 8.79 3.97
C LYS A 391 29.68 8.01 2.93
N PRO A 392 30.32 7.33 1.97
CA PRO A 392 29.61 6.44 1.05
C PRO A 392 29.04 5.22 1.77
N TYR A 393 27.92 4.68 1.30
CA TYR A 393 27.33 3.45 1.82
C TYR A 393 28.18 2.23 1.43
N ILE A 394 28.68 1.52 2.44
CA ILE A 394 29.51 0.31 2.26
C ILE A 394 28.63 -0.83 1.74
N GLY A 395 29.07 -1.56 0.72
CA GLY A 395 28.32 -2.68 0.14
C GLY A 395 27.27 -2.29 -0.91
N CYS A 396 27.08 -0.98 -1.15
CA CYS A 396 26.14 -0.43 -2.14
C CYS A 396 26.78 -0.27 -3.54
N GLU A 397 27.63 -1.21 -3.95
CA GLU A 397 28.27 -1.21 -5.29
C GLU A 397 27.49 -2.08 -6.30
N SER A 398 26.53 -2.88 -5.81
CA SER A 398 25.71 -3.75 -6.63
C SER A 398 24.65 -2.96 -7.41
N LYS A 399 24.19 -3.52 -8.54
CA LYS A 399 23.05 -2.96 -9.30
C LYS A 399 21.69 -3.13 -8.59
N ARG A 400 21.66 -3.64 -7.37
CA ARG A 400 20.46 -3.93 -6.58
C ARG A 400 20.42 -3.17 -5.25
N CYS A 401 21.27 -2.16 -5.09
CA CYS A 401 21.24 -1.32 -3.91
C CYS A 401 20.28 -0.14 -4.11
N TYR A 402 19.27 -0.05 -3.26
CA TYR A 402 18.21 0.96 -3.30
C TYR A 402 17.95 1.51 -1.90
N LEU A 403 17.18 2.59 -1.82
CA LEU A 403 16.61 3.05 -0.57
C LEU A 403 15.35 2.25 -0.25
N HIS A 404 15.24 1.77 0.99
CA HIS A 404 14.07 1.09 1.51
C HIS A 404 13.57 1.81 2.75
N LEU A 405 12.25 1.97 2.86
CA LEU A 405 11.59 2.74 3.91
C LEU A 405 10.54 1.87 4.62
N HIS A 406 10.42 2.05 5.93
CA HIS A 406 9.34 1.46 6.70
C HIS A 406 8.01 2.17 6.40
N GLY A 407 6.95 1.37 6.27
CA GLY A 407 5.58 1.85 6.13
C GLY A 407 4.78 1.73 7.43
N LEU A 408 3.46 1.92 7.33
CA LEU A 408 2.55 1.98 8.47
C LEU A 408 2.46 0.72 9.35
N SER A 409 2.73 -0.47 8.78
CA SER A 409 2.59 -1.74 9.52
C SER A 409 3.41 -1.82 10.81
N ASN A 410 4.53 -1.08 10.89
CA ASN A 410 5.43 -1.10 12.04
C ASN A 410 5.65 0.30 12.65
N TYR A 411 4.66 1.20 12.53
CA TYR A 411 4.71 2.59 12.99
C TYR A 411 5.29 2.76 14.41
N HIS A 412 4.94 1.85 15.33
CA HIS A 412 5.37 1.94 16.73
C HIS A 412 6.89 1.81 16.93
N ASN A 413 7.57 1.11 16.02
CA ASN A 413 9.02 0.92 16.07
C ASN A 413 9.72 1.84 15.06
N PHE A 414 9.12 2.05 13.89
CA PHE A 414 9.69 2.83 12.80
C PHE A 414 8.67 3.82 12.23
N PRO A 415 8.94 5.14 12.31
CA PRO A 415 8.10 6.15 11.69
C PRO A 415 7.96 5.94 10.18
N PRO A 416 6.73 5.92 9.65
CA PRO A 416 6.43 5.58 8.28
C PRO A 416 6.81 6.73 7.36
N PHE A 417 7.06 6.42 6.08
CA PHE A 417 7.17 7.49 5.09
C PHE A 417 5.93 8.41 5.10
N TYR A 418 6.17 9.71 5.14
CA TYR A 418 5.16 10.73 5.44
C TYR A 418 5.31 11.96 4.53
N SER A 419 4.18 12.54 4.16
CA SER A 419 4.12 13.84 3.50
C SER A 419 2.89 14.62 3.97
N SER A 420 3.01 15.95 4.02
CA SER A 420 1.89 16.85 4.31
C SER A 420 1.38 17.49 3.02
N GLU A 421 0.07 17.75 2.92
CA GLU A 421 -0.56 18.38 1.74
C GLU A 421 0.10 19.73 1.38
N ASN A 422 0.45 20.54 2.39
CA ASN A 422 1.10 21.84 2.19
C ASN A 422 2.64 21.76 2.21
N GLY A 423 3.23 20.60 2.47
CA GLY A 423 4.68 20.36 2.41
C GLY A 423 5.15 20.01 1.00
N LEU A 424 5.11 20.98 0.07
CA LEU A 424 5.24 20.72 -1.36
C LEU A 424 6.53 19.98 -1.77
N GLY A 425 6.40 18.71 -2.18
CA GLY A 425 7.49 17.85 -2.62
C GLY A 425 8.33 17.24 -1.49
N LEU A 426 8.04 17.59 -0.23
CA LEU A 426 8.72 17.05 0.93
C LEU A 426 8.17 15.67 1.30
N ILE A 427 9.08 14.71 1.46
CA ILE A 427 8.76 13.38 1.98
C ILE A 427 9.82 13.02 3.01
N MET A 428 9.37 12.64 4.21
CA MET A 428 10.22 12.09 5.25
C MET A 428 10.05 10.58 5.31
N GLY A 429 11.07 9.84 5.72
CA GLY A 429 10.99 8.37 5.86
C GLY A 429 12.08 7.82 6.78
N THR A 430 11.83 6.70 7.44
CA THR A 430 12.88 5.94 8.13
C THR A 430 13.13 4.61 7.42
N GLY A 431 14.39 4.19 7.34
CA GLY A 431 14.74 2.93 6.69
C GLY A 431 16.24 2.77 6.47
N ASN A 432 16.65 2.05 5.43
CA ASN A 432 18.04 1.73 5.16
C ASN A 432 18.37 1.78 3.65
N VAL A 433 19.66 1.88 3.36
CA VAL A 433 20.20 1.70 2.00
C VAL A 433 20.79 0.30 1.91
N GLY A 434 20.31 -0.50 0.95
CA GLY A 434 20.72 -1.90 0.83
C GLY A 434 19.96 -2.64 -0.27
N GLU A 435 20.02 -3.97 -0.24
CA GLU A 435 19.29 -4.81 -1.20
C GLU A 435 17.83 -5.09 -0.78
N TYR A 436 17.58 -5.08 0.53
CA TYR A 436 16.27 -5.29 1.16
C TYR A 436 16.11 -4.40 2.39
N LEU A 437 14.87 -4.21 2.81
CA LEU A 437 14.52 -3.50 4.04
C LEU A 437 15.06 -4.24 5.27
N SER A 438 15.81 -3.53 6.12
CA SER A 438 16.29 -4.05 7.41
C SER A 438 15.25 -3.77 8.50
N TYR A 439 15.29 -4.55 9.59
CA TYR A 439 14.52 -4.30 10.81
C TYR A 439 15.45 -4.16 12.03
N GLU A 440 16.77 -4.16 11.80
CA GLU A 440 17.78 -3.97 12.84
C GLU A 440 17.97 -2.47 13.06
N GLU A 441 17.70 -1.98 14.28
CA GLU A 441 17.71 -0.54 14.61
C GLU A 441 19.04 0.16 14.22
N GLU A 442 20.15 -0.56 14.25
CA GLU A 442 21.49 -0.05 13.91
C GLU A 442 21.67 0.31 12.42
N ASP A 443 20.90 -0.33 11.54
CA ASP A 443 20.92 -0.07 10.09
C ASP A 443 19.99 1.09 9.70
N ILE A 444 19.05 1.46 10.58
CA ILE A 444 17.96 2.37 10.25
C ILE A 444 18.36 3.84 10.48
N ASN A 445 18.11 4.65 9.46
CA ASN A 445 18.38 6.08 9.45
C ASN A 445 17.15 6.85 8.95
N THR A 446 17.17 8.17 9.13
CA THR A 446 16.08 9.06 8.71
C THR A 446 16.45 9.77 7.42
N PHE A 447 15.54 9.76 6.44
CA PHE A 447 15.73 10.28 5.08
C PHE A 447 14.72 11.36 4.75
N LEU A 448 15.12 12.27 3.84
CA LEU A 448 14.30 13.36 3.32
C LEU A 448 14.43 13.43 1.80
N SER A 449 13.30 13.66 1.13
CA SER A 449 13.22 14.06 -0.27
C SER A 449 12.59 15.45 -0.38
N ARG A 450 13.03 16.26 -1.36
CA ARG A 450 12.50 17.61 -1.67
C ARG A 450 11.72 17.67 -2.99
N ASP A 451 11.78 16.61 -3.79
CA ASP A 451 11.30 16.58 -5.16
C ASP A 451 10.25 15.50 -5.42
N GLY A 452 9.53 15.08 -4.39
CA GLY A 452 8.46 14.10 -4.49
C GLY A 452 8.92 12.65 -4.54
N GLY A 453 10.14 12.35 -4.05
CA GLY A 453 10.66 10.99 -3.88
C GLY A 453 11.61 10.56 -4.98
N LYS A 454 12.01 11.49 -5.86
CA LYS A 454 12.92 11.23 -6.97
C LYS A 454 14.37 11.22 -6.50
N THR A 455 14.75 12.15 -5.62
CA THR A 455 16.07 12.15 -4.98
C THR A 455 15.93 12.22 -3.47
N TRP A 456 16.79 11.47 -2.80
CA TRP A 456 16.80 11.35 -1.35
C TRP A 456 18.15 11.77 -0.79
N ILE A 457 18.11 12.32 0.42
CA ILE A 457 19.27 12.53 1.28
C ILE A 457 19.03 11.82 2.60
N GLU A 458 20.10 11.33 3.22
CA GLU A 458 20.03 10.92 4.63
C GLU A 458 20.04 12.20 5.47
N ALA A 459 18.92 12.46 6.14
CA ALA A 459 18.71 13.64 6.98
C ALA A 459 19.47 13.50 8.30
N HIS A 460 19.43 12.32 8.91
CA HIS A 460 20.08 12.07 10.20
C HIS A 460 20.31 10.57 10.44
N LYS A 461 21.37 10.24 11.20
CA LYS A 461 21.62 8.87 11.68
C LYS A 461 20.61 8.46 12.76
N GLY A 462 20.11 7.23 12.67
CA GLY A 462 19.13 6.71 13.62
C GLY A 462 17.68 7.08 13.31
N ILE A 463 16.79 6.62 14.19
CA ILE A 463 15.34 6.64 14.01
C ILE A 463 14.76 7.88 14.70
N TYR A 464 14.19 8.78 13.92
CA TYR A 464 13.57 10.00 14.41
C TYR A 464 12.10 10.04 14.00
N ILE A 465 11.24 10.48 14.92
CA ILE A 465 9.90 10.94 14.56
C ILE A 465 10.00 12.37 14.03
N TYR A 466 9.18 12.70 13.03
CA TYR A 466 9.28 13.97 12.30
C TYR A 466 7.91 14.56 12.00
N GLU A 467 7.89 15.88 11.83
CA GLU A 467 6.73 16.65 11.41
C GLU A 467 7.14 17.75 10.43
N ILE A 468 6.27 18.00 9.45
CA ILE A 468 6.42 19.07 8.44
C ILE A 468 5.42 20.17 8.77
N ALA A 469 5.93 21.37 9.02
CA ALA A 469 5.14 22.53 9.44
C ALA A 469 5.45 23.76 8.56
N ALA A 470 4.68 24.82 8.75
CA ALA A 470 4.81 26.09 8.03
C ALA A 470 4.89 25.92 6.49
N HIS A 471 3.99 25.15 5.88
CA HIS A 471 3.96 24.89 4.43
C HIS A 471 5.25 24.22 3.89
N GLY A 472 5.92 23.44 4.73
CA GLY A 472 7.20 22.83 4.38
C GLY A 472 8.42 23.70 4.68
N ASP A 473 8.23 24.92 5.16
CA ASP A 473 9.35 25.79 5.55
C ASP A 473 10.11 25.26 6.77
N LEU A 474 9.46 24.42 7.59
CA LEU A 474 10.03 23.88 8.82
C LEU A 474 9.85 22.36 8.87
N VAL A 475 10.96 21.64 9.05
CA VAL A 475 10.98 20.21 9.37
C VAL A 475 11.52 20.06 10.78
N VAL A 476 10.77 19.39 11.65
CA VAL A 476 11.13 19.17 13.07
C VAL A 476 11.20 17.69 13.34
N MET A 477 12.21 17.25 14.08
CA MET A 477 12.47 15.85 14.38
C MET A 477 12.92 15.66 15.83
N ALA A 478 12.61 14.49 16.40
CA ALA A 478 13.12 14.09 17.71
C ALA A 478 13.41 12.58 17.75
N ASP A 479 14.43 12.21 18.51
CA ASP A 479 14.79 10.80 18.72
C ASP A 479 13.72 10.12 19.57
N MET A 480 13.19 8.99 19.07
CA MET A 480 12.16 8.20 19.74
C MET A 480 12.69 6.89 20.35
N THR A 481 13.93 6.52 20.07
CA THR A 481 14.55 5.26 20.53
C THR A 481 14.99 5.34 21.99
N LYS A 482 15.27 6.55 22.46
CA LYS A 482 15.77 6.82 23.82
C LYS A 482 15.08 8.02 24.43
N ARG A 483 15.32 8.21 25.73
CA ARG A 483 14.86 9.40 26.45
C ARG A 483 15.58 10.63 25.91
N SER A 484 14.93 11.33 24.98
CA SER A 484 15.48 12.52 24.35
C SER A 484 15.11 13.76 25.14
N LYS A 485 16.07 14.69 25.20
CA LYS A 485 15.88 16.07 25.65
C LYS A 485 16.07 17.08 24.51
N GLN A 486 16.44 16.61 23.32
CA GLN A 486 16.78 17.45 22.19
C GLN A 486 15.72 17.33 21.10
N VAL A 487 15.46 18.47 20.46
CA VAL A 487 14.74 18.56 19.20
C VAL A 487 15.73 19.02 18.14
N VAL A 488 15.67 18.35 16.99
CA VAL A 488 16.46 18.67 15.79
C VAL A 488 15.51 19.28 14.77
N PHE A 489 15.91 20.33 14.08
CA PHE A 489 15.04 20.97 13.08
C PHE A 489 15.83 21.56 11.93
N SER A 490 15.15 21.80 10.82
CA SER A 490 15.66 22.44 9.62
C SER A 490 14.61 23.43 9.10
N TRP A 491 15.03 24.67 8.84
CA TRP A 491 14.20 25.67 8.13
C TRP A 491 14.53 25.80 6.64
N ASN A 492 15.45 24.97 6.12
CA ASN A 492 15.90 25.00 4.72
C ASN A 492 15.82 23.61 4.09
N GLU A 493 14.73 22.90 4.40
CA GLU A 493 14.35 21.65 3.72
C GLU A 493 15.51 20.63 3.68
N GLY A 494 16.20 20.49 4.81
CA GLY A 494 17.28 19.52 5.05
C GLY A 494 18.66 19.94 4.56
N GLN A 495 18.84 21.17 4.06
CA GLN A 495 20.18 21.65 3.67
C GLN A 495 21.10 21.83 4.89
N SER A 496 20.56 22.27 6.02
CA SER A 496 21.27 22.30 7.30
C SER A 496 20.33 22.01 8.46
N TRP A 497 20.87 21.38 9.50
CA TRP A 497 20.13 21.00 10.70
C TRP A 497 20.66 21.74 11.92
N TYR A 498 19.76 22.01 12.87
CA TYR A 498 20.01 22.71 14.13
C TYR A 498 19.37 21.94 15.29
N ASP A 499 19.91 22.07 16.51
CA ASP A 499 19.37 21.43 17.69
C ASP A 499 19.20 22.39 18.87
N PHE A 500 18.26 22.06 19.74
CA PHE A 500 18.08 22.71 21.04
C PHE A 500 17.54 21.72 22.09
N ASP A 501 17.86 21.99 23.36
CA ASP A 501 17.34 21.22 24.49
C ASP A 501 15.93 21.74 24.87
N VAL A 502 14.93 20.87 24.94
CA VAL A 502 13.55 21.20 25.38
C VAL A 502 13.36 21.13 26.90
N SER A 503 14.21 20.38 27.60
CA SER A 503 14.12 20.19 29.05
C SER A 503 15.42 19.64 29.64
N ASP A 504 15.58 19.80 30.95
CA ASP A 504 16.69 19.16 31.69
C ASP A 504 16.51 17.64 31.83
N GLN A 505 15.26 17.17 31.78
CA GLN A 505 14.89 15.76 31.88
C GLN A 505 14.38 15.24 30.53
N GLY A 506 14.96 14.15 30.04
CA GLY A 506 14.51 13.53 28.79
C GLY A 506 13.18 12.78 28.92
N ILE A 507 12.40 12.77 27.84
CA ILE A 507 11.17 12.00 27.68
C ILE A 507 11.35 10.94 26.59
N MET A 508 10.62 9.83 26.67
CA MET A 508 10.45 8.96 25.50
C MET A 508 9.46 9.65 24.58
N VAL A 509 9.94 10.22 23.47
CA VAL A 509 9.09 10.94 22.52
C VAL A 509 8.21 9.93 21.80
N GLU A 510 6.90 10.19 21.76
CA GLU A 510 5.94 9.35 21.04
C GLU A 510 5.55 9.98 19.70
N ASN A 511 5.31 11.28 19.66
CA ASN A 511 4.99 11.98 18.42
C ASN A 511 5.24 13.49 18.48
N ILE A 512 5.30 14.10 17.29
CA ILE A 512 5.26 15.55 17.07
C ILE A 512 4.06 15.82 16.18
N ILE A 513 3.23 16.81 16.54
CA ILE A 513 2.03 17.16 15.78
C ILE A 513 1.98 18.67 15.55
N THR A 514 1.42 19.07 14.40
CA THR A 514 1.10 20.45 14.07
C THR A 514 -0.40 20.62 13.77
N ASP A 515 -0.81 21.82 13.33
CA ASP A 515 -2.17 22.05 12.89
C ASP A 515 -2.50 21.19 11.65
N PRO A 516 -3.76 20.79 11.42
CA PRO A 516 -4.10 19.92 10.28
C PRO A 516 -3.76 20.48 8.89
N SER A 517 -3.54 21.79 8.78
CA SER A 517 -3.09 22.43 7.54
C SER A 517 -1.57 22.55 7.45
N SER A 518 -0.80 22.12 8.45
CA SER A 518 0.64 22.30 8.53
C SER A 518 1.09 23.73 8.22
N SER A 519 0.30 24.74 8.57
CA SER A 519 0.52 26.14 8.16
C SER A 519 1.22 26.98 9.23
N THR A 520 1.17 26.53 10.48
CA THR A 520 1.73 27.26 11.63
C THR A 520 3.19 26.88 11.88
N THR A 521 3.92 27.76 12.56
CA THR A 521 5.28 27.50 13.07
C THR A 521 5.26 26.98 14.52
N LYS A 522 4.09 26.52 15.00
CA LYS A 522 3.87 26.07 16.36
C LYS A 522 3.56 24.59 16.34
N LEU A 523 4.29 23.83 17.14
CA LEU A 523 4.18 22.38 17.18
C LEU A 523 3.98 21.92 18.62
N MET A 524 3.44 20.72 18.77
CA MET A 524 3.37 20.03 20.04
C MET A 524 4.14 18.72 19.95
N MET A 525 5.09 18.53 20.86
CA MET A 525 5.79 17.27 21.03
C MET A 525 5.33 16.62 22.33
N TYR A 526 4.99 15.34 22.29
CA TYR A 526 4.54 14.62 23.48
C TYR A 526 5.15 13.24 23.59
N GLY A 527 5.09 12.69 24.80
CA GLY A 527 5.53 11.33 25.07
C GLY A 527 5.53 11.02 26.57
N THR A 528 6.22 9.96 26.98
CA THR A 528 6.17 9.48 28.36
C THR A 528 7.42 9.84 29.17
N ARG A 529 7.20 10.24 30.43
CA ARG A 529 8.28 10.41 31.43
C ARG A 529 8.55 9.14 32.22
N GLY A 530 7.79 8.07 32.00
CA GLY A 530 7.80 6.82 32.77
C GLY A 530 6.63 6.73 33.75
N GLY A 531 6.13 5.52 33.98
CA GLY A 531 4.86 5.31 34.71
C GLY A 531 3.66 5.87 33.94
N HIS A 532 2.68 6.43 34.65
CA HIS A 532 1.47 7.05 34.06
C HIS A 532 1.64 8.57 33.79
N SER A 533 2.87 9.08 33.77
CA SER A 533 3.14 10.52 33.55
C SER A 533 3.53 10.80 32.11
N ALA A 534 2.74 11.63 31.43
CA ALA A 534 3.05 12.17 30.11
C ALA A 534 3.78 13.52 30.21
N GLY A 535 4.63 13.81 29.22
CA GLY A 535 5.19 15.13 28.96
C GLY A 535 4.58 15.71 27.69
N LEU A 536 4.26 17.00 27.72
CA LEU A 536 3.81 17.76 26.57
C LEU A 536 4.63 19.04 26.49
N PHE A 537 5.20 19.31 25.31
CA PHE A 537 6.04 20.46 25.02
C PHE A 537 5.42 21.24 23.87
N HIS A 538 5.17 22.53 24.10
CA HIS A 538 4.80 23.47 23.05
C HIS A 538 6.08 24.07 22.46
N LEU A 539 6.29 23.86 21.17
CA LEU A 539 7.46 24.33 20.42
C LEU A 539 7.05 25.53 19.57
N ASP A 540 7.54 26.72 19.93
CA ASP A 540 7.21 27.98 19.24
C ASP A 540 8.41 28.53 18.46
N PHE A 541 8.44 28.24 17.16
CA PHE A 541 9.52 28.67 16.27
C PHE A 541 9.39 30.14 15.82
N THR A 542 8.35 30.87 16.23
CA THR A 542 8.27 32.33 15.99
C THR A 542 9.42 33.08 16.67
N SER A 543 9.97 32.51 17.74
CA SER A 543 11.11 33.05 18.50
C SER A 543 12.41 33.12 17.69
N LEU A 544 12.50 32.40 16.56
CA LEU A 544 13.62 32.54 15.63
C LEU A 544 13.68 33.92 14.95
N ASN A 545 12.58 34.68 15.00
CA ASN A 545 12.46 36.03 14.47
C ASN A 545 12.89 36.15 13.00
N GLN A 546 12.58 35.10 12.21
CA GLN A 546 12.85 35.07 10.78
C GLN A 546 11.92 36.05 10.04
N PRO A 547 12.42 36.74 9.00
CA PRO A 547 11.59 37.65 8.22
C PRO A 547 10.52 36.90 7.42
N SER A 548 9.46 37.61 7.03
CA SER A 548 8.52 37.09 6.04
C SER A 548 9.16 37.04 4.66
N CYS A 549 8.88 35.98 3.90
CA CYS A 549 9.38 35.81 2.53
C CYS A 549 8.86 36.89 1.58
N LYS A 550 9.72 37.33 0.65
CA LYS A 550 9.45 38.45 -0.29
C LYS A 550 9.66 38.05 -1.75
N GLY A 551 9.05 38.82 -2.65
CA GLY A 551 9.31 38.70 -4.09
C GLY A 551 8.54 37.60 -4.82
N LEU A 552 7.37 37.17 -4.32
CA LEU A 552 6.55 36.11 -4.92
C LEU A 552 6.28 36.32 -6.43
N TRP A 553 6.02 37.55 -6.86
CA TRP A 553 5.75 37.92 -8.26
C TRP A 553 6.99 37.92 -9.17
N ALA A 554 8.18 37.84 -8.59
CA ALA A 554 9.46 37.87 -9.28
C ALA A 554 10.27 36.62 -8.92
N ALA A 555 9.61 35.46 -8.84
CA ALA A 555 10.26 34.17 -8.61
C ALA A 555 11.45 33.97 -9.57
N ASP A 556 12.44 33.19 -9.13
CA ASP A 556 13.70 32.91 -9.83
C ASP A 556 14.69 34.09 -9.97
N THR A 557 14.29 35.31 -9.61
CA THR A 557 15.23 36.44 -9.54
C THR A 557 16.10 36.37 -8.28
N SER A 558 17.29 36.98 -8.31
CA SER A 558 18.17 37.04 -7.13
C SER A 558 17.60 37.87 -5.98
N SER A 559 16.60 38.72 -6.24
CA SER A 559 15.91 39.55 -5.25
C SER A 559 14.66 38.90 -4.64
N SER A 560 14.30 37.69 -5.08
CA SER A 560 13.13 36.96 -4.61
C SER A 560 13.52 35.77 -3.76
N ASP A 561 12.72 35.51 -2.72
CA ASP A 561 12.82 34.33 -1.88
C ASP A 561 12.15 33.09 -2.49
N PHE A 562 11.55 33.22 -3.67
CA PHE A 562 10.78 32.16 -4.31
C PHE A 562 11.44 31.67 -5.60
N GLU A 563 11.29 30.37 -5.85
CA GLU A 563 11.66 29.68 -7.08
C GLU A 563 10.44 29.04 -7.72
N THR A 564 10.49 28.86 -9.03
CA THR A 564 9.56 27.99 -9.74
C THR A 564 10.08 26.56 -9.74
N TRP A 565 9.18 25.62 -9.50
CA TRP A 565 9.49 24.20 -9.49
C TRP A 565 8.32 23.40 -10.06
N SER A 566 8.62 22.40 -10.87
CA SER A 566 7.63 21.47 -11.40
C SER A 566 8.02 20.06 -10.96
N PRO A 567 7.08 19.24 -10.45
CA PRO A 567 7.34 17.82 -10.30
C PRO A 567 7.64 17.23 -11.68
N SER A 568 8.53 16.25 -11.69
CA SER A 568 8.88 15.51 -12.89
C SER A 568 9.06 14.07 -12.46
N ALA A 569 8.51 13.12 -13.21
CA ALA A 569 8.82 11.71 -13.00
C ALA A 569 10.34 11.48 -13.10
N GLY A 570 11.03 12.19 -14.01
CA GLY A 570 12.48 12.09 -14.19
C GLY A 570 12.96 10.67 -14.53
N GLY A 571 14.27 10.51 -14.72
CA GLY A 571 14.86 9.18 -14.97
C GLY A 571 14.67 8.65 -16.39
N ARG A 572 14.65 7.30 -16.54
CA ARG A 572 14.60 6.60 -17.84
C ARG A 572 13.30 6.81 -18.63
N PHE A 573 12.30 7.42 -18.00
CA PHE A 573 10.92 7.53 -18.51
C PHE A 573 10.67 8.84 -19.27
N THR A 574 11.54 9.84 -19.09
CA THR A 574 11.49 11.09 -19.84
C THR A 574 12.84 11.36 -20.49
N VAL A 575 12.83 11.66 -21.79
CA VAL A 575 14.04 12.14 -22.48
C VAL A 575 14.29 13.57 -22.00
N SER A 576 15.39 13.79 -21.28
CA SER A 576 15.81 15.13 -20.83
C SER A 576 15.89 16.09 -22.02
N GLY A 577 15.24 17.26 -21.91
CA GLY A 577 15.16 18.24 -22.99
C GLY A 577 14.03 18.01 -24.01
N SER A 578 13.15 17.03 -23.80
CA SER A 578 11.91 16.86 -24.55
C SER A 578 10.84 17.89 -24.15
N SER A 579 9.86 18.14 -25.02
CA SER A 579 8.63 18.89 -24.70
C SER A 579 7.81 18.29 -23.55
N SER A 580 8.15 17.06 -23.12
CA SER A 580 7.54 16.31 -22.03
C SER A 580 8.31 16.38 -20.69
N ASP A 581 9.38 17.16 -20.60
CA ASP A 581 10.14 17.32 -19.35
C ASP A 581 9.30 18.13 -18.34
N GLY A 582 9.10 17.58 -17.13
CA GLY A 582 8.20 18.15 -16.12
C GLY A 582 6.71 17.85 -16.30
N CYS A 583 6.34 16.90 -17.18
CA CYS A 583 4.96 16.43 -17.29
C CYS A 583 4.70 15.25 -16.35
N LEU A 584 3.61 15.34 -15.59
CA LEU A 584 3.11 14.32 -14.67
C LEU A 584 1.59 14.20 -14.86
N MET A 585 1.07 12.99 -15.03
CA MET A 585 -0.38 12.76 -15.29
C MET A 585 -0.91 13.62 -16.47
N GLY A 586 -0.12 13.72 -17.54
CA GLY A 586 -0.44 14.51 -18.72
C GLY A 586 -0.47 16.04 -18.54
N LYS A 587 0.07 16.57 -17.43
CA LYS A 587 0.14 18.02 -17.16
C LYS A 587 1.52 18.42 -16.68
N GLN A 588 1.97 19.58 -17.13
CA GLN A 588 3.05 20.32 -16.49
C GLN A 588 2.42 21.25 -15.45
N THR A 589 2.79 21.07 -14.18
CA THR A 589 2.29 21.87 -13.06
C THR A 589 3.46 22.62 -12.43
N VAL A 590 3.53 23.92 -12.69
CA VAL A 590 4.59 24.77 -12.15
C VAL A 590 4.09 25.41 -10.87
N TYR A 591 4.77 25.13 -9.77
CA TYR A 591 4.52 25.70 -8.46
C TYR A 591 5.55 26.79 -8.17
N THR A 592 5.10 27.86 -7.51
CA THR A 592 6.01 28.82 -6.88
C THR A 592 6.17 28.46 -5.40
N ARG A 593 7.39 28.12 -5.00
CA ARG A 593 7.73 27.73 -3.62
C ARG A 593 8.94 28.49 -3.11
N ARG A 594 9.15 28.48 -1.79
CA ARG A 594 10.31 29.14 -1.18
C ARG A 594 11.60 28.45 -1.66
N LYS A 595 12.62 29.25 -1.92
CA LYS A 595 13.96 28.75 -2.19
C LYS A 595 14.52 28.09 -0.96
N GLN A 596 15.21 26.97 -1.16
CA GLN A 596 15.91 26.28 -0.08
C GLN A 596 16.90 27.20 0.65
N THR A 597 17.57 28.11 -0.07
CA THR A 597 18.55 29.05 0.49
C THR A 597 17.95 30.30 1.15
N SER A 598 16.63 30.50 1.09
CA SER A 598 15.96 31.68 1.64
C SER A 598 15.46 31.41 3.05
N GLU A 599 16.13 31.99 4.05
CA GLU A 599 15.77 31.86 5.47
C GLU A 599 14.65 32.84 5.83
N CYS A 600 13.42 32.45 5.54
CA CYS A 600 12.21 33.22 5.80
C CYS A 600 11.02 32.27 5.98
N PHE A 601 9.94 32.75 6.59
CA PHE A 601 8.69 32.00 6.69
C PHE A 601 7.60 32.60 5.79
N ASN A 602 6.82 31.71 5.18
CA ASN A 602 5.55 32.08 4.56
C ASN A 602 4.52 32.49 5.61
N SER A 603 3.49 33.22 5.20
CA SER A 603 2.37 33.53 6.09
C SER A 603 1.50 32.29 6.33
N GLU A 604 0.79 32.22 7.45
CA GLU A 604 -0.12 31.09 7.77
C GLU A 604 -1.26 30.90 6.75
N GLN A 605 -1.55 31.93 5.94
CA GLN A 605 -2.58 31.92 4.90
C GLN A 605 -1.98 31.74 3.50
N PHE A 606 -0.69 31.41 3.41
CA PHE A 606 -0.01 31.25 2.14
C PHE A 606 -0.60 30.09 1.36
N GLN A 607 -0.72 30.28 0.06
CA GLN A 607 -1.12 29.25 -0.88
C GLN A 607 -0.13 29.30 -2.03
N HIS A 608 0.42 28.16 -2.39
CA HIS A 608 1.35 28.06 -3.52
C HIS A 608 0.65 28.55 -4.80
N PRO A 609 1.19 29.58 -5.48
CA PRO A 609 0.77 29.88 -6.84
C PRO A 609 1.05 28.68 -7.74
N VAL A 610 0.07 28.30 -8.56
CA VAL A 610 0.17 27.13 -9.45
C VAL A 610 -0.26 27.50 -10.86
N GLU A 611 0.59 27.18 -11.83
CA GLU A 611 0.28 27.27 -13.26
C GLU A 611 0.21 25.85 -13.85
N LYS A 612 -0.82 25.57 -14.64
CA LYS A 612 -1.05 24.24 -15.24
C LYS A 612 -1.15 24.33 -16.75
N ARG A 613 -0.47 23.41 -17.44
CA ARG A 613 -0.52 23.26 -18.90
C ARG A 613 -0.56 21.78 -19.28
N ASN A 614 -1.47 21.39 -20.16
CA ASN A 614 -1.53 20.01 -20.65
C ASN A 614 -0.33 19.70 -21.55
N CYS A 615 0.16 18.47 -21.46
CA CYS A 615 1.26 17.95 -22.26
C CYS A 615 0.77 17.06 -23.41
N GLU A 616 1.67 16.80 -24.37
CA GLU A 616 1.46 15.72 -25.34
C GLU A 616 1.57 14.36 -24.65
N CYS A 617 0.74 13.39 -25.06
CA CYS A 617 0.80 12.05 -24.49
C CYS A 617 2.11 11.36 -24.86
N THR A 618 2.65 10.65 -23.88
CA THR A 618 3.84 9.80 -23.96
C THR A 618 3.48 8.37 -23.57
N ARG A 619 4.45 7.45 -23.56
CA ARG A 619 4.21 6.07 -23.07
C ARG A 619 3.88 6.02 -21.58
N ALA A 620 4.38 6.97 -20.80
CA ALA A 620 4.18 7.01 -19.35
C ALA A 620 2.74 7.38 -18.94
N ASP A 621 1.97 7.99 -19.85
CA ASP A 621 0.56 8.37 -19.63
C ASP A 621 -0.41 7.17 -19.88
N PHE A 622 0.13 5.96 -20.11
CA PHE A 622 -0.63 4.73 -20.34
C PHE A 622 -0.20 3.61 -19.38
N GLU A 623 -1.19 3.00 -18.74
CA GLU A 623 -1.05 1.78 -17.95
C GLU A 623 -1.34 0.53 -18.78
N CYS A 624 -1.05 -0.65 -18.23
CA CYS A 624 -1.40 -1.90 -18.86
C CYS A 624 -2.89 -2.21 -18.75
N GLU A 625 -3.46 -2.69 -19.85
CA GLU A 625 -4.81 -3.21 -19.89
C GLU A 625 -4.91 -4.57 -19.19
N ILE A 626 -6.13 -4.96 -18.76
CA ILE A 626 -6.36 -6.26 -18.12
C ILE A 626 -5.82 -7.40 -19.01
N GLY A 627 -5.04 -8.29 -18.42
CA GLY A 627 -4.32 -9.36 -19.14
C GLY A 627 -2.89 -8.98 -19.55
N PHE A 628 -2.41 -7.80 -19.17
CA PHE A 628 -1.03 -7.39 -19.38
C PHE A 628 -0.42 -6.88 -18.08
N ILE A 629 0.88 -7.08 -17.92
CA ILE A 629 1.64 -6.62 -16.75
C ILE A 629 2.93 -5.94 -17.19
N ARG A 630 3.52 -5.18 -16.27
CA ARG A 630 4.89 -4.64 -16.38
C ARG A 630 5.70 -5.14 -15.20
N VAL A 631 6.98 -5.41 -15.45
CA VAL A 631 7.96 -5.60 -14.38
C VAL A 631 8.45 -4.23 -13.90
N ILE A 632 8.90 -4.15 -12.65
CA ILE A 632 9.40 -2.91 -12.06
C ILE A 632 10.61 -2.39 -12.86
N GLY A 633 10.59 -1.10 -13.17
CA GLY A 633 11.61 -0.44 -13.99
C GLY A 633 11.48 -0.64 -15.51
N ASP A 634 10.46 -1.34 -15.98
CA ASP A 634 10.14 -1.48 -17.41
C ASP A 634 8.97 -0.59 -17.82
N VAL A 635 8.94 -0.22 -19.11
CA VAL A 635 7.93 0.66 -19.72
C VAL A 635 6.94 -0.11 -20.60
N ASP A 636 7.28 -1.32 -21.03
CA ASP A 636 6.49 -2.05 -22.01
C ASP A 636 5.57 -3.10 -21.36
N CYS A 637 4.29 -3.10 -21.76
CA CYS A 637 3.32 -4.07 -21.27
C CYS A 637 3.54 -5.43 -21.94
N GLN A 638 3.69 -6.47 -21.11
CA GLN A 638 3.86 -7.84 -21.56
C GLN A 638 2.58 -8.66 -21.30
N PRO A 639 2.21 -9.58 -22.20
CA PRO A 639 1.06 -10.47 -22.01
C PRO A 639 1.18 -11.29 -20.72
N TYR A 640 0.12 -11.34 -19.93
CA TYR A 640 0.03 -12.14 -18.71
C TYR A 640 -1.42 -12.59 -18.47
N ASP A 641 -1.64 -13.91 -18.45
CA ASP A 641 -2.97 -14.48 -18.26
C ASP A 641 -4.06 -13.94 -19.22
N VAL A 642 -3.67 -13.50 -20.43
CA VAL A 642 -4.59 -12.95 -21.45
C VAL A 642 -5.75 -13.92 -21.73
N ASP A 643 -5.46 -15.21 -21.72
CA ASP A 643 -6.39 -16.31 -21.99
C ASP A 643 -7.52 -16.43 -20.95
N LYS A 644 -7.34 -15.88 -19.75
CA LYS A 644 -8.36 -15.88 -18.68
C LYS A 644 -9.29 -14.67 -18.75
N VAL A 645 -8.86 -13.62 -19.45
CA VAL A 645 -9.49 -12.30 -19.43
C VAL A 645 -10.31 -12.05 -20.69
N LEU A 646 -9.78 -12.46 -21.84
CA LEU A 646 -10.42 -12.26 -23.13
C LEU A 646 -11.42 -13.37 -23.43
N THR A 647 -12.58 -12.98 -23.96
CA THR A 647 -13.61 -13.93 -24.37
C THR A 647 -13.21 -14.69 -25.65
N PRO A 648 -13.73 -15.90 -25.90
CA PRO A 648 -13.46 -16.63 -27.14
C PRO A 648 -13.81 -15.86 -28.42
N ASP A 649 -14.75 -14.90 -28.34
CA ASP A 649 -15.13 -14.03 -29.47
C ASP A 649 -14.11 -12.91 -29.71
N GLU A 650 -13.35 -12.50 -28.69
CA GLU A 650 -12.24 -11.56 -28.80
C GLU A 650 -10.93 -12.24 -29.24
N ILE A 651 -10.81 -13.55 -28.99
CA ILE A 651 -9.68 -14.41 -29.39
C ILE A 651 -10.06 -15.19 -30.66
N ASP A 652 -10.15 -14.51 -31.80
CA ASP A 652 -10.30 -15.19 -33.10
C ASP A 652 -8.95 -15.70 -33.61
N CYS A 653 -8.49 -16.84 -33.07
CA CYS A 653 -7.24 -17.44 -33.51
C CYS A 653 -7.14 -18.96 -33.31
N THR A 654 -6.24 -19.60 -34.07
CA THR A 654 -6.03 -21.05 -34.07
C THR A 654 -4.82 -21.44 -33.22
N SER A 655 -4.78 -22.67 -32.68
CA SER A 655 -3.59 -23.17 -31.98
C SER A 655 -2.37 -23.08 -32.90
N SER A 656 -1.28 -22.46 -32.43
CA SER A 656 -0.08 -21.95 -33.16
C SER A 656 -0.17 -20.57 -33.85
N GLY A 657 -1.30 -19.86 -33.73
CA GLY A 657 -1.46 -18.50 -34.24
C GLY A 657 -1.03 -17.40 -33.27
N VAL A 658 -1.20 -16.16 -33.73
CA VAL A 658 -1.04 -14.94 -32.93
C VAL A 658 -2.22 -14.01 -33.22
N PHE A 659 -2.63 -13.24 -32.23
CA PHE A 659 -3.65 -12.21 -32.39
C PHE A 659 -3.14 -10.86 -31.83
N PHE A 660 -3.82 -9.77 -32.19
CA PHE A 660 -3.42 -8.42 -31.82
C PHE A 660 -4.39 -7.84 -30.80
N ALA A 661 -3.91 -7.58 -29.59
CA ALA A 661 -4.70 -7.05 -28.49
C ALA A 661 -4.24 -5.65 -28.06
N ASN A 662 -5.15 -4.89 -27.45
CA ASN A 662 -4.83 -3.61 -26.85
C ASN A 662 -4.15 -3.88 -25.50
N ALA A 663 -2.84 -3.66 -25.42
CA ALA A 663 -2.08 -3.88 -24.20
C ALA A 663 -2.05 -2.67 -23.25
N TYR A 664 -2.48 -1.51 -23.75
CA TYR A 664 -2.34 -0.23 -23.07
C TYR A 664 -3.68 0.50 -23.01
N ARG A 665 -3.96 1.14 -21.88
CA ARG A 665 -5.06 2.09 -21.72
C ARG A 665 -4.56 3.36 -21.04
N LYS A 666 -5.22 4.49 -21.31
CA LYS A 666 -4.82 5.77 -20.72
C LYS A 666 -5.08 5.73 -19.21
N ILE A 667 -4.15 6.28 -18.43
CA ILE A 667 -4.28 6.31 -16.96
C ILE A 667 -5.51 7.16 -16.57
N PRO A 668 -6.39 6.67 -15.69
CA PRO A 668 -7.51 7.47 -15.21
C PRO A 668 -7.03 8.77 -14.54
N GLY A 669 -7.68 9.89 -14.87
CA GLY A 669 -7.31 11.23 -14.39
C GLY A 669 -6.21 11.93 -15.22
N ASP A 670 -5.50 11.21 -16.08
CA ASP A 670 -4.49 11.78 -16.96
C ASP A 670 -5.12 12.69 -18.03
N SER A 671 -4.57 13.90 -18.20
CA SER A 671 -5.13 14.89 -19.13
C SER A 671 -4.28 15.19 -20.37
N CYS A 672 -3.32 14.34 -20.71
CA CYS A 672 -2.49 14.51 -21.89
C CYS A 672 -3.35 14.62 -23.17
N VAL A 673 -2.87 15.36 -24.16
CA VAL A 673 -3.59 15.63 -25.42
C VAL A 673 -2.69 15.35 -26.62
N ALA A 674 -3.19 14.63 -27.63
CA ALA A 674 -2.39 14.23 -28.80
C ALA A 674 -1.09 13.47 -28.42
N GLY A 675 -0.16 13.29 -29.37
CA GLY A 675 1.11 12.61 -29.11
C GLY A 675 1.05 11.09 -29.33
N PHE A 676 1.63 10.33 -28.41
CA PHE A 676 1.74 8.87 -28.50
C PHE A 676 0.36 8.20 -28.51
N VAL A 677 0.19 7.26 -29.45
CA VAL A 677 -0.97 6.39 -29.55
C VAL A 677 -0.47 4.95 -29.52
N PRO A 678 -0.87 4.13 -28.53
CA PRO A 678 -0.41 2.76 -28.42
C PRO A 678 -0.89 1.91 -29.59
N THR A 679 0.04 1.14 -30.17
CA THR A 679 -0.29 0.12 -31.18
C THR A 679 -0.68 -1.19 -30.49
N LYS A 680 -1.45 -2.02 -31.20
CA LYS A 680 -1.78 -3.36 -30.71
C LYS A 680 -0.53 -4.23 -30.57
N VAL A 681 -0.48 -5.03 -29.51
CA VAL A 681 0.62 -5.96 -29.21
C VAL A 681 0.24 -7.36 -29.71
N GLN A 682 1.24 -8.06 -30.24
CA GLN A 682 1.10 -9.45 -30.69
C GLN A 682 1.09 -10.39 -29.48
N VAL A 683 0.04 -11.18 -29.35
CA VAL A 683 -0.15 -12.15 -28.26
C VAL A 683 -0.21 -13.56 -28.87
N PRO A 684 0.52 -14.55 -28.31
CA PRO A 684 0.40 -15.94 -28.73
C PRO A 684 -1.00 -16.48 -28.39
N CYS A 685 -1.55 -17.33 -29.25
CA CYS A 685 -2.85 -17.92 -28.98
C CYS A 685 -2.83 -18.91 -27.81
N PRO A 686 -3.90 -18.97 -27.01
CA PRO A 686 -4.06 -19.99 -25.98
C PRO A 686 -3.86 -21.41 -26.52
N SER A 687 -3.28 -22.28 -25.69
CA SER A 687 -3.05 -23.69 -26.04
C SER A 687 -4.34 -24.45 -26.35
N HIS A 688 -5.48 -23.99 -25.85
CA HIS A 688 -6.81 -24.58 -26.06
C HIS A 688 -7.57 -24.01 -27.26
N SER A 689 -6.97 -23.10 -28.03
CA SER A 689 -7.56 -22.57 -29.27
C SER A 689 -7.78 -23.66 -30.32
N ARG A 690 -8.76 -23.47 -31.21
CA ARG A 690 -9.11 -24.46 -32.25
C ARG A 690 -7.89 -24.79 -33.12
N PHE A 691 -7.69 -26.06 -33.45
CA PHE A 691 -6.62 -26.47 -34.37
C PHE A 691 -6.76 -25.74 -35.72
N SER A 692 -5.63 -25.27 -36.26
CA SER A 692 -5.62 -24.71 -37.60
C SER A 692 -6.15 -25.73 -38.61
N GLY A 693 -6.74 -25.27 -39.71
CA GLY A 693 -7.28 -26.17 -40.74
C GLY A 693 -6.22 -27.15 -41.27
N GLY A 694 -4.96 -26.70 -41.35
CA GLY A 694 -3.81 -27.54 -41.71
C GLY A 694 -3.48 -28.58 -40.65
N ALA A 695 -3.43 -28.20 -39.37
CA ALA A 695 -3.19 -29.13 -38.26
C ALA A 695 -4.31 -30.18 -38.16
N SER A 696 -5.56 -29.76 -38.32
CA SER A 696 -6.72 -30.66 -38.35
C SER A 696 -6.63 -31.66 -39.50
N LEU A 697 -6.23 -31.21 -40.69
CA LEU A 697 -6.06 -32.08 -41.86
C LEU A 697 -4.92 -33.09 -41.68
N VAL A 698 -3.79 -32.68 -41.09
CA VAL A 698 -2.69 -33.58 -40.75
C VAL A 698 -3.13 -34.62 -39.72
N LEU A 699 -3.87 -34.21 -38.69
CA LEU A 699 -4.36 -35.11 -37.64
C LEU A 699 -5.34 -36.15 -38.23
N VAL A 700 -6.22 -35.72 -39.12
CA VAL A 700 -7.10 -36.62 -39.89
C VAL A 700 -6.30 -37.57 -40.76
N LEU A 701 -5.27 -37.10 -41.46
CA LEU A 701 -4.40 -37.96 -42.29
C LEU A 701 -3.64 -38.98 -41.44
N VAL A 702 -3.10 -38.60 -40.29
CA VAL A 702 -2.40 -39.51 -39.36
C VAL A 702 -3.36 -40.58 -38.85
N VAL A 703 -4.58 -40.22 -38.47
CA VAL A 703 -5.61 -41.17 -38.06
C VAL A 703 -5.99 -42.10 -39.22
N LEU A 704 -6.15 -41.58 -40.45
CA LEU A 704 -6.43 -42.41 -41.62
C LEU A 704 -5.29 -43.37 -41.93
N VAL A 705 -4.04 -42.95 -41.81
CA VAL A 705 -2.86 -43.83 -41.98
C VAL A 705 -2.83 -44.89 -40.88
N PHE A 706 -3.12 -44.54 -39.63
CA PHE A 706 -3.19 -45.50 -38.53
C PHE A 706 -4.33 -46.51 -38.72
N LEU A 707 -5.51 -46.06 -39.15
CA LEU A 707 -6.64 -46.94 -39.47
C LEU A 707 -6.32 -47.84 -40.66
N PHE A 708 -5.60 -47.32 -41.67
CA PHE A 708 -5.17 -48.10 -42.82
C PHE A 708 -4.14 -49.18 -42.43
N THR A 709 -3.14 -48.86 -41.60
CA THR A 709 -2.17 -49.84 -41.11
C THR A 709 -2.80 -50.86 -40.15
N ALA A 710 -3.75 -50.43 -39.31
CA ALA A 710 -4.57 -51.32 -38.49
C ALA A 710 -5.46 -52.24 -39.34
N ALA A 711 -6.04 -51.74 -40.43
CA ALA A 711 -6.84 -52.54 -41.35
C ALA A 711 -5.98 -53.55 -42.12
N LEU A 712 -4.80 -53.15 -42.60
CA LEU A 712 -3.84 -54.05 -43.26
C LEU A 712 -3.36 -55.16 -42.33
N SER A 713 -3.02 -54.82 -41.07
CA SER A 713 -2.64 -55.82 -40.07
C SER A 713 -3.80 -56.73 -39.65
N TYR A 714 -5.04 -56.23 -39.64
CA TYR A 714 -6.24 -57.04 -39.43
C TYR A 714 -6.51 -58.00 -40.60
N ILE A 715 -6.34 -57.54 -41.85
CA ILE A 715 -6.48 -58.35 -43.07
C ILE A 715 -5.41 -59.46 -43.11
N ASP A 716 -4.17 -59.18 -42.69
CA ASP A 716 -3.10 -60.19 -42.64
C ASP A 716 -3.37 -61.29 -41.60
N ARG A 717 -4.07 -60.97 -40.50
CA ARG A 717 -4.48 -61.94 -39.47
C ARG A 717 -5.67 -62.83 -39.88
N PHE A 718 -6.45 -62.48 -40.90
CA PHE A 718 -7.61 -63.26 -41.36
C PHE A 718 -7.36 -63.96 -42.72
N PRO A 719 -7.14 -65.29 -42.74
CA PRO A 719 -6.67 -66.00 -43.94
C PRO A 719 -7.64 -65.98 -45.14
N LYS A 720 -8.93 -65.75 -44.93
CA LYS A 720 -9.94 -65.64 -46.01
C LYS A 720 -9.87 -64.30 -46.78
N LEU A 721 -9.39 -63.23 -46.15
CA LEU A 721 -9.25 -61.91 -46.79
C LEU A 721 -7.93 -61.80 -47.58
N ARG A 722 -6.90 -62.53 -47.16
CA ARG A 722 -5.58 -62.60 -47.83
C ARG A 722 -5.68 -63.07 -49.28
N SER A 723 -6.60 -63.99 -49.60
CA SER A 723 -6.78 -64.51 -50.96
C SER A 723 -7.49 -63.55 -51.92
N MET A 724 -8.23 -62.56 -51.42
CA MET A 724 -8.88 -61.54 -52.26
C MET A 724 -7.93 -60.40 -52.66
N PHE A 725 -6.91 -60.11 -51.84
CA PHE A 725 -5.94 -59.03 -52.11
C PHE A 725 -4.60 -59.52 -52.70
N GLY A 726 -4.40 -60.84 -52.83
CA GLY A 726 -3.17 -61.43 -53.40
C GLY A 726 -2.87 -61.08 -54.87
N ASN A 727 -3.81 -60.47 -55.61
CA ASN A 727 -3.62 -60.09 -57.01
C ASN A 727 -3.10 -58.65 -57.23
N LEU A 728 -2.91 -57.86 -56.17
CA LEU A 728 -2.21 -56.57 -56.25
C LEU A 728 -0.74 -56.78 -55.90
N GLY A 729 0.08 -56.95 -56.95
CA GLY A 729 1.46 -57.43 -56.89
C GLY A 729 2.34 -56.72 -55.85
N PHE A 730 2.77 -57.48 -54.85
CA PHE A 730 3.86 -57.17 -53.93
C PHE A 730 4.89 -58.32 -53.88
N GLU A 731 5.23 -58.91 -55.03
CA GLU A 731 6.25 -59.97 -55.13
C GLU A 731 7.70 -59.44 -55.07
N SER A 732 7.92 -58.12 -54.97
CA SER A 732 9.27 -57.51 -55.06
C SER A 732 9.95 -57.16 -53.73
N LEU A 733 9.47 -57.63 -52.57
CA LEU A 733 10.11 -57.36 -51.27
C LEU A 733 10.89 -58.53 -50.67
N ASN A 734 11.13 -59.62 -51.43
CA ASN A 734 11.88 -60.79 -50.98
C ASN A 734 13.42 -60.65 -51.04
N TYR A 735 13.98 -59.44 -50.91
CA TYR A 735 15.43 -59.29 -50.82
C TYR A 735 15.89 -58.14 -49.92
N ILE A 736 15.72 -58.32 -48.61
CA ILE A 736 16.59 -57.67 -47.62
C ILE A 736 17.11 -58.76 -46.68
N ARG A 737 18.40 -59.10 -46.83
CA ARG A 737 19.11 -59.99 -45.91
C ARG A 737 19.29 -59.28 -44.57
N TYR A 738 18.73 -59.83 -43.51
CA TYR A 738 19.11 -59.47 -42.14
C TYR A 738 20.45 -60.13 -41.81
N SER A 739 21.44 -59.35 -41.38
CA SER A 739 22.66 -59.88 -40.76
C SER A 739 22.41 -60.10 -39.27
N THR A 740 22.52 -61.34 -38.83
CA THR A 740 22.43 -61.76 -37.43
C THR A 740 23.69 -61.38 -36.64
N ILE A 741 23.47 -60.69 -35.52
CA ILE A 741 24.43 -60.38 -34.45
C ILE A 741 24.80 -61.66 -33.67
N GLY A 742 26.03 -61.65 -33.15
CA GLY A 742 26.70 -62.75 -32.48
C GLY A 742 26.06 -63.27 -31.19
N THR A 743 26.51 -64.49 -30.92
CA THR A 743 26.22 -65.45 -29.85
C THR A 743 26.48 -65.01 -28.42
N ALA A 744 25.56 -65.37 -27.53
CA ALA A 744 25.73 -66.22 -26.31
C ALA A 744 24.59 -65.85 -25.32
N GLY A 745 23.81 -66.73 -24.70
CA GLY A 745 23.76 -68.19 -24.63
C GLY A 745 23.13 -68.55 -23.27
N LYS A 746 22.12 -69.46 -23.28
CA LYS A 746 21.56 -70.25 -22.13
C LYS A 746 20.71 -69.44 -21.13
N LYS A 747 19.58 -69.90 -20.55
CA LYS A 747 18.74 -71.11 -20.50
C LYS A 747 17.43 -70.64 -19.82
N ALA A 748 16.22 -70.81 -20.36
CA ALA A 748 15.26 -71.92 -20.15
C ALA A 748 14.82 -72.19 -18.68
N HIS A 749 13.59 -71.78 -18.34
CA HIS A 749 12.51 -72.49 -17.58
C HIS A 749 11.32 -71.48 -17.37
N GLN A 750 10.08 -71.66 -17.88
CA GLN A 750 8.98 -72.56 -17.48
C GLN A 750 8.73 -72.52 -15.96
N GLU A 751 7.55 -72.29 -15.38
CA GLU A 751 6.12 -72.40 -15.75
C GLU A 751 5.32 -71.90 -14.50
N GLY A 752 4.03 -71.55 -14.61
CA GLY A 752 3.10 -71.63 -13.47
C GLY A 752 2.19 -70.43 -13.19
N ASP A 753 0.88 -70.68 -13.29
CA ASP A 753 -0.28 -69.81 -13.10
C ASP A 753 -0.60 -69.43 -11.63
N ASP A 754 -1.51 -68.44 -11.54
CA ASP A 754 -2.65 -68.29 -10.61
C ASP A 754 -2.65 -67.24 -9.45
N PHE A 755 -3.54 -66.25 -9.67
CA PHE A 755 -4.63 -65.74 -8.81
C PHE A 755 -4.41 -64.84 -7.55
N ILE A 756 -4.72 -63.55 -7.75
CA ILE A 756 -5.62 -62.61 -7.02
C ILE A 756 -5.33 -62.08 -5.57
N GLN A 757 -5.29 -60.73 -5.51
CA GLN A 757 -5.65 -59.74 -4.45
C GLN A 757 -4.87 -59.79 -3.12
N ALA A 758 -4.47 -58.69 -2.46
CA ALA A 758 -4.91 -57.30 -2.43
C ALA A 758 -3.83 -56.41 -1.75
N ALA A 759 -4.06 -55.10 -1.82
CA ALA A 759 -3.71 -54.05 -0.84
C ALA A 759 -2.26 -53.51 -0.75
N GLU A 760 -2.17 -52.23 -1.14
CA GLU A 760 -1.34 -51.09 -0.69
C GLU A 760 -0.30 -51.27 0.43
N MET A 761 0.94 -50.84 0.20
CA MET A 761 1.61 -49.68 0.84
C MET A 761 3.08 -49.54 0.37
N ASP A 762 3.42 -48.32 -0.04
CA ASP A 762 4.64 -47.50 0.09
C ASP A 762 6.09 -48.06 0.10
N ASP A 763 6.93 -47.23 -0.54
CA ASP A 763 8.32 -46.82 -0.22
C ASP A 763 9.57 -47.40 -0.93
N MET A 764 10.25 -46.44 -1.58
CA MET A 764 11.68 -46.07 -1.51
C MET A 764 12.77 -46.70 -2.41
N ASP A 765 13.47 -45.76 -3.07
CA ASP A 765 14.90 -45.62 -3.39
C ASP A 765 15.59 -46.55 -4.41
N GLN A 766 16.27 -45.93 -5.38
CA GLN A 766 17.75 -45.80 -5.37
C GLN A 766 18.34 -45.11 -6.62
N ASP A 767 19.33 -44.28 -6.31
CA ASP A 767 20.41 -43.57 -7.02
C ASP A 767 20.88 -43.88 -8.46
N ALA A 768 21.50 -42.82 -9.00
CA ALA A 768 22.14 -42.60 -10.31
C ALA A 768 23.44 -43.43 -10.57
N PRO A 769 24.07 -43.35 -11.78
CA PRO A 769 25.07 -42.29 -12.03
C PRO A 769 25.21 -41.79 -13.51
N LYS A 770 26.13 -40.82 -13.66
CA LYS A 770 26.45 -39.88 -14.77
C LYS A 770 27.08 -40.43 -16.08
N LEU A 771 26.99 -39.56 -17.11
CA LEU A 771 28.01 -39.07 -18.08
C LEU A 771 28.16 -39.67 -19.52
N MET A 772 28.02 -38.77 -20.52
CA MET A 772 28.87 -38.49 -21.73
C MET A 772 28.22 -38.51 -23.14
N THR A 773 28.10 -37.30 -23.71
CA THR A 773 28.69 -36.75 -24.98
C THR A 773 28.49 -37.42 -26.35
N TYR A 774 28.17 -36.61 -27.37
CA TYR A 774 28.92 -36.33 -28.64
C TYR A 774 28.13 -35.25 -29.43
N THR A 775 28.60 -34.01 -29.54
CA THR A 775 29.27 -33.38 -30.72
C THR A 775 28.61 -33.69 -32.08
N ALA A 776 28.46 -32.74 -33.02
CA ALA A 776 29.58 -32.01 -33.59
C ALA A 776 29.18 -30.84 -34.53
N THR A 777 30.09 -29.87 -34.55
CA THR A 777 30.66 -29.13 -35.72
C THR A 777 29.81 -28.12 -36.51
N SER A 778 30.34 -26.96 -36.95
CA SER A 778 31.76 -26.68 -37.24
C SER A 778 32.10 -25.18 -37.33
N LEU A 779 33.30 -24.86 -36.80
CA LEU A 779 34.42 -24.06 -37.36
C LEU A 779 34.20 -22.56 -37.65
N SER A 780 35.09 -21.64 -37.24
CA SER A 780 36.55 -21.69 -37.41
C SER A 780 37.31 -20.81 -36.39
N LYS A 781 38.58 -21.17 -36.15
CA LYS A 781 39.53 -20.70 -35.13
C LYS A 781 40.36 -19.47 -35.55
N ARG A 782 40.72 -18.69 -34.52
CA ARG A 782 42.04 -18.10 -34.18
C ARG A 782 43.25 -18.43 -35.07
N ASN A 783 44.16 -17.46 -35.32
CA ASN A 783 45.30 -17.13 -34.43
C ASN A 783 46.19 -15.96 -34.95
N THR A 784 46.65 -15.13 -33.99
CA THR A 784 47.94 -14.40 -33.81
C THR A 784 48.88 -14.09 -34.99
N THR A 785 49.36 -12.83 -35.09
CA THR A 785 50.77 -12.40 -34.75
C THR A 785 51.00 -10.89 -34.93
N SER A 786 51.64 -10.28 -33.91
CA SER A 786 52.61 -9.16 -33.86
C SER A 786 52.72 -8.09 -34.97
N GLY A 787 52.88 -6.82 -34.53
CA GLY A 787 53.80 -5.88 -35.18
C GLY A 787 53.48 -4.38 -35.11
N SER A 788 54.31 -3.64 -34.36
CA SER A 788 54.74 -2.23 -34.55
C SER A 788 53.78 -1.05 -34.33
N SER A 789 54.15 -0.22 -33.34
CA SER A 789 53.93 1.25 -33.25
C SER A 789 54.94 1.99 -34.17
N PRO A 790 54.71 3.26 -34.58
CA PRO A 790 55.19 4.39 -33.74
C PRO A 790 54.32 5.68 -33.76
N ASN A 791 54.35 6.38 -32.61
CA ASN A 791 54.43 7.83 -32.34
C ASN A 791 53.74 8.89 -33.22
N ASP A 792 52.94 9.77 -32.59
CA ASP A 792 53.23 11.21 -32.32
C ASP A 792 52.02 11.84 -31.60
N LEU A 793 52.14 12.23 -30.32
CA LEU A 793 52.44 13.59 -29.80
C LEU A 793 51.46 14.71 -30.23
N LEU A 794 50.64 15.17 -29.27
CA LEU A 794 50.45 16.60 -28.96
C LEU A 794 49.68 16.79 -27.64
N GLU A 795 50.38 17.41 -26.67
CA GLU A 795 49.83 18.07 -25.48
C GLU A 795 49.19 19.42 -25.84
N LEU A 796 48.20 19.84 -25.03
CA LEU A 796 47.80 21.19 -24.59
C LEU A 796 46.35 21.02 -24.05
N GLY A 797 45.95 21.25 -22.81
CA GLY A 797 46.38 22.24 -21.82
C GLY A 797 45.27 23.29 -21.66
N GLN A 798 44.38 23.15 -20.65
CA GLN A 798 43.57 24.21 -20.01
C GLN A 798 42.67 23.58 -18.92
N GLN A 799 43.02 23.64 -17.63
CA GLN A 799 42.76 24.70 -16.63
C GLN A 799 41.28 25.05 -16.34
N GLN A 800 40.86 24.65 -15.12
CA GLN A 800 39.99 25.34 -14.15
C GLN A 800 38.52 25.66 -14.50
N ALA A 801 37.60 25.02 -13.76
CA ALA A 801 36.96 25.64 -12.59
C ALA A 801 36.23 24.56 -11.74
N ALA A 802 36.61 24.43 -10.47
CA ALA A 802 35.90 23.58 -9.52
C ALA A 802 34.71 24.36 -8.92
N PRO A 803 33.50 23.77 -8.83
CA PRO A 803 32.43 24.33 -8.01
C PRO A 803 32.76 24.15 -6.51
N PRO A 804 32.25 25.02 -5.62
CA PRO A 804 32.59 24.99 -4.21
C PRO A 804 32.04 23.71 -3.56
N ARG A 805 32.89 23.05 -2.76
CA ARG A 805 32.49 21.95 -1.87
C ARG A 805 31.49 22.49 -0.83
N PRO A 806 30.32 21.86 -0.60
CA PRO A 806 29.56 22.11 0.61
C PRO A 806 30.39 21.64 1.81
N ARG A 807 30.47 22.50 2.84
CA ARG A 807 31.14 22.17 4.10
C ARG A 807 30.37 21.10 4.84
N ALA A 808 31.12 20.17 5.42
CA ALA A 808 30.66 19.00 6.15
C ALA A 808 29.73 19.33 7.33
N ALA A 809 28.77 18.43 7.56
CA ALA A 809 28.03 18.31 8.81
C ALA A 809 28.93 17.66 9.88
N ASP A 810 29.78 18.47 10.48
CA ASP A 810 30.34 18.19 11.81
C ASP A 810 30.03 19.43 12.64
N ASN A 811 29.21 19.25 13.67
CA ASN A 811 28.56 20.26 14.52
C ASN A 811 27.23 20.77 13.98
N VAL A 812 26.13 20.12 14.39
CA VAL A 812 24.83 20.77 14.50
C VAL A 812 25.01 21.97 15.44
N PRO A 813 24.79 23.22 14.99
CA PRO A 813 24.98 24.38 15.85
C PRO A 813 23.90 24.42 16.93
N LYS A 814 24.31 24.38 18.19
CA LYS A 814 23.40 24.57 19.33
C LYS A 814 22.97 26.03 19.41
N LEU A 815 21.68 26.31 19.26
CA LEU A 815 21.13 27.63 19.56
C LEU A 815 21.17 27.85 21.08
N GLN A 816 21.77 28.96 21.53
CA GLN A 816 21.73 29.35 22.93
C GLN A 816 20.31 29.78 23.31
N PRO A 817 19.75 29.31 24.43
CA PRO A 817 18.44 29.76 24.88
C PRO A 817 18.44 31.28 25.16
N PRO A 818 17.33 31.99 24.92
CA PRO A 818 17.21 33.39 25.32
C PRO A 818 17.39 33.52 26.84
N SER A 819 18.17 34.51 27.26
CA SER A 819 18.39 34.83 28.67
C SER A 819 17.05 35.08 29.36
N ALA A 820 16.81 34.38 30.48
CA ALA A 820 15.61 34.51 31.30
C ALA A 820 15.28 35.99 31.62
N PRO A 821 13.99 36.38 31.64
CA PRO A 821 13.60 37.74 32.03
C PRO A 821 14.07 38.01 33.46
N LYS A 822 14.83 39.10 33.65
CA LYS A 822 15.19 39.61 34.97
C LYS A 822 13.91 39.83 35.78
N LYS A 823 13.88 39.31 37.01
CA LYS A 823 12.86 39.66 38.01
C LYS A 823 12.79 41.19 38.12
N PRO A 824 11.59 41.79 38.21
CA PRO A 824 11.47 43.18 38.61
C PRO A 824 11.99 43.28 40.06
N ASP A 825 13.01 44.11 40.25
CA ASP A 825 13.48 44.50 41.56
C ASP A 825 12.36 45.28 42.28
N ASP A 826 12.02 44.82 43.49
CA ASP A 826 11.18 45.56 44.43
C ASP A 826 11.84 46.91 44.76
N VAL A 827 11.23 48.00 44.32
CA VAL A 827 11.49 49.34 44.86
C VAL A 827 10.15 50.06 45.05
N LEU A 828 9.73 50.06 46.33
CA LEU A 828 8.81 50.96 47.05
C LEU A 828 7.47 51.37 46.41
#